data_AF-A0A7J7FRJ6-F1
#
_entry.id   AF-A0A7J7FRJ6-F1
#
_cell.length_a   1.000
_cell.length_b   1.000
_cell.length_c   1.000
_cell.angle_alpha   90.00
_cell.angle_beta   90.00
_cell.angle_gamma   90.00
#
_symmetry.space_group_name_H-M   'P 1'
#
loop_
_entity.id
_entity.type
_entity.pdbx_description
1 polymer ?
#
loop_
_entity_poly.entity_id
_entity_poly.type
_entity_poly.pdbx_seq_one_letter_code
_entity_poly.pdbx_strand_id
1 'polypeptide(L)'
;MKLFRPHRPLSNRRFPIKPTPNPTSSIAAAAEDRRDNDEKFVSLLRNIVRGKQSWKVAFNNPLISNNLKPHHIEKVLLQTLDDDSRLALRFFNFLGLHKNFNHSTASFCILIHGLVQSNLVWPASSVLQTLILRGPNNPTLIFESLMNSYESRNFSSTYGFDLLIQTYVHYKRVLDSVLIVGLMRECRILPEVRTFSAVLNGLIVIKKFNLVLELFDEIVDVGLRPDAYTYTAVVRSLCELKDFDRAKGIIDSMESNGCELSVVTYNVLIHGLCKNQRTCEAVEVKNSLSHKRLKADVVTFCTLVLGLCMVQEFEIAKQLTDEMVELGFHPTKEALSCLVDGLRRKGCVVDAFNLVNKMGKVGLAPSSFVYNSLINSLCKDEKLKEVEALFTNMGEKGLYLSDITYSNMINSFCRSGQLDSALRFLGKMTEVGLKPTVHHYNPLISGHCRLGKWHTAKYLVQEMIDKGVAPTVVTYTSLISGYCKEGEVHTAFRLYHEMTGKGISPNIYTFTALIYGLCRANVIAEASKLFDEMREWNVSPNEVTYNVMIEGHCREGNIARAFELHDEMVEKGLAPDTYTYRPLISGLCSIGRVSEAKEFMDDLHKEHNKLNEMCFSALLHGYCKEGRLKDALGACSEMVARGIDVDLVCYAVLIHGFLRCHDTKRLFHLLKEMNDNGLRPDNVIYTSMIDAYGKAGDLCKAFGVWDIMVSEGCIPNVVTYTVLINSLCKAGFVDKAELLCKEMLVSSSVPNQITYGCFLDQLTKGGHMEKALQLHNAMLTGSLANTVTYNILIRGFCKLDRIQEASEILIEMVDNDIIPDCISYSTIIYEYCRRGSLWEAMKLWESMLNKGLNPDTVAYNFLIYGCCVAGELAKAFELRDDMMKCGLKPNRATYYALIHGTCLKSYGYHEQ
;
A
#
# COMPACT_ATOMS: atom_id res chain seq x y z
N MET A 1 -16.61 -21.24 45.88
CA MET A 1 -17.44 -20.90 47.06
C MET A 1 -17.95 -22.19 47.69
N LYS A 2 -17.38 -22.51 48.86
CA LYS A 2 -17.73 -23.51 49.89
C LYS A 2 -18.57 -24.74 49.50
N LEU A 3 -17.91 -25.86 49.18
CA LEU A 3 -18.40 -27.22 49.45
C LEU A 3 -17.22 -28.17 49.69
N PHE A 4 -16.46 -27.97 50.77
CA PHE A 4 -15.72 -29.03 51.44
C PHE A 4 -15.63 -28.66 52.92
N ARG A 5 -16.36 -29.39 53.76
CA ARG A 5 -16.05 -29.51 55.19
C ARG A 5 -15.37 -30.88 55.37
N PRO A 6 -14.32 -30.98 56.19
CA PRO A 6 -13.66 -32.24 56.45
C PRO A 6 -14.56 -33.06 57.40
N HIS A 7 -15.10 -34.17 56.91
CA HIS A 7 -15.71 -35.14 57.82
C HIS A 7 -14.63 -36.11 58.32
N ARG A 8 -14.55 -36.14 59.66
CA ARG A 8 -13.73 -37.02 60.51
C ARG A 8 -13.75 -38.49 60.06
N PRO A 9 -12.70 -39.27 60.37
CA PRO A 9 -12.69 -40.70 60.12
C PRO A 9 -13.87 -41.35 60.85
N LEU A 10 -14.73 -42.04 60.11
CA LEU A 10 -15.72 -42.92 60.72
C LEU A 10 -14.96 -44.12 61.30
N SER A 11 -14.70 -44.00 62.60
CA SER A 11 -14.42 -45.08 63.52
C SER A 11 -15.21 -46.34 63.19
N ASN A 12 -14.53 -47.49 63.24
CA ASN A 12 -15.08 -48.83 63.43
C ASN A 12 -16.46 -48.80 64.12
N ARG A 13 -17.55 -48.86 63.34
CA ARG A 13 -18.86 -49.23 63.85
C ARG A 13 -19.15 -50.66 63.44
N ARG A 14 -18.59 -51.58 64.24
CA ARG A 14 -19.29 -52.83 64.55
C ARG A 14 -20.67 -52.44 65.05
N PHE A 15 -21.71 -52.67 64.26
CA PHE A 15 -23.06 -52.69 64.81
C PHE A 15 -23.20 -53.94 65.70
N PRO A 16 -23.81 -53.82 66.89
CA PRO A 16 -24.02 -54.96 67.76
C PRO A 16 -24.97 -55.95 67.09
N ILE A 17 -24.52 -57.20 66.98
CA ILE A 17 -25.38 -58.36 66.78
C ILE A 17 -26.34 -58.39 67.98
N LYS A 18 -27.57 -57.90 67.79
CA LYS A 18 -28.68 -58.28 68.66
C LYS A 18 -29.03 -59.73 68.30
N PRO A 19 -29.13 -60.64 69.28
CA PRO A 19 -29.57 -62.00 69.01
C PRO A 19 -31.04 -61.93 68.58
N THR A 20 -31.32 -62.31 67.33
CA THR A 20 -32.69 -62.65 66.94
C THR A 20 -33.08 -63.94 67.68
N PRO A 21 -34.31 -64.02 68.22
CA PRO A 21 -34.76 -65.21 68.92
C PRO A 21 -34.79 -66.39 67.95
N ASN A 22 -34.44 -67.57 68.46
CA ASN A 22 -34.55 -68.85 67.74
C ASN A 22 -35.87 -68.92 66.96
N PRO A 23 -35.86 -69.27 65.66
CA PRO A 23 -37.09 -69.58 64.98
C PRO A 23 -37.68 -70.83 65.65
N THR A 24 -38.86 -70.67 66.24
CA THR A 24 -39.75 -71.77 66.55
C THR A 24 -39.89 -72.67 65.32
N SER A 25 -39.83 -73.98 65.55
CA SER A 25 -39.73 -75.08 64.56
C SER A 25 -40.82 -75.16 63.48
N SER A 26 -41.79 -74.22 63.43
CA SER A 26 -42.82 -74.17 62.39
C SER A 26 -42.50 -73.24 61.20
N ILE A 27 -41.54 -72.31 61.32
CA ILE A 27 -41.21 -71.35 60.24
C ILE A 27 -40.15 -71.92 59.28
N ALA A 28 -39.27 -72.82 59.74
CA ALA A 28 -38.27 -73.48 58.90
C ALA A 28 -38.90 -74.42 57.86
N ALA A 29 -39.89 -75.21 58.27
CA ALA A 29 -40.60 -76.14 57.37
C ALA A 29 -41.40 -75.41 56.27
N ALA A 30 -42.05 -74.28 56.59
CA ALA A 30 -42.77 -73.48 55.60
C ALA A 30 -41.84 -72.69 54.65
N ALA A 31 -40.59 -72.43 55.05
CA ALA A 31 -39.59 -71.78 54.21
C ALA A 31 -38.87 -72.80 53.28
N GLU A 32 -38.67 -74.05 53.73
CA GLU A 32 -38.15 -75.14 52.90
C GLU A 32 -39.16 -75.57 51.83
N ASP A 33 -40.45 -75.72 52.18
CA ASP A 33 -41.51 -76.12 51.24
C ASP A 33 -41.81 -75.03 50.19
N ARG A 34 -41.58 -73.75 50.54
CA ARG A 34 -41.62 -72.63 49.57
C ARG A 34 -40.38 -72.60 48.66
N ARG A 35 -39.18 -72.93 49.17
CA ARG A 35 -37.96 -72.97 48.34
C ARG A 35 -37.98 -74.13 47.34
N ASP A 36 -38.47 -75.30 47.76
CA ASP A 36 -38.57 -76.49 46.90
C ASP A 36 -39.61 -76.29 45.76
N ASN A 37 -40.73 -75.61 46.06
CA ASN A 37 -41.69 -75.20 45.02
C ASN A 37 -41.14 -74.12 44.07
N ASP A 38 -40.34 -73.17 44.57
CA ASP A 38 -39.66 -72.14 43.76
C ASP A 38 -38.62 -72.76 42.81
N GLU A 39 -37.86 -73.76 43.28
CA GLU A 39 -36.86 -74.48 42.47
C GLU A 39 -37.50 -75.40 41.41
N LYS A 40 -38.60 -76.09 41.75
CA LYS A 40 -39.42 -76.82 40.78
C LYS A 40 -40.01 -75.89 39.72
N PHE A 41 -40.42 -74.68 40.10
CA PHE A 41 -40.91 -73.69 39.14
C PHE A 41 -39.79 -73.14 38.23
N VAL A 42 -38.61 -72.85 38.77
CA VAL A 42 -37.43 -72.41 38.00
C VAL A 42 -36.95 -73.50 37.02
N SER A 43 -36.93 -74.77 37.44
CA SER A 43 -36.59 -75.89 36.56
C SER A 43 -37.63 -76.12 35.45
N LEU A 44 -38.92 -75.95 35.74
CA LEU A 44 -39.99 -75.93 34.74
C LEU A 44 -39.77 -74.81 33.70
N LEU A 45 -39.49 -73.60 34.16
CA LEU A 45 -39.19 -72.46 33.29
C LEU A 45 -37.94 -72.72 32.43
N ARG A 46 -36.88 -73.32 32.98
CA ARG A 46 -35.68 -73.70 32.23
C ARG A 46 -36.00 -74.71 31.11
N ASN A 47 -36.81 -75.72 31.41
CA ASN A 47 -37.25 -76.71 30.41
C ASN A 47 -38.10 -76.06 29.31
N ILE A 48 -38.93 -75.07 29.64
CA ILE A 48 -39.70 -74.31 28.64
C ILE A 48 -38.79 -73.45 27.75
N VAL A 49 -37.76 -72.81 28.33
CA VAL A 49 -36.79 -72.01 27.58
C VAL A 49 -36.01 -72.86 26.57
N ARG A 50 -35.70 -74.12 26.94
CA ARG A 50 -34.96 -75.09 26.10
C ARG A 50 -35.84 -75.95 25.19
N GLY A 51 -37.15 -75.98 25.46
CA GLY A 51 -38.11 -76.81 24.76
C GLY A 51 -38.41 -76.34 23.33
N LYS A 52 -39.01 -77.23 22.52
CA LYS A 52 -39.44 -76.91 21.14
C LYS A 52 -40.76 -76.14 21.06
N GLN A 53 -41.42 -75.90 22.20
CA GLN A 53 -42.71 -75.21 22.25
C GLN A 53 -42.52 -73.70 22.10
N SER A 54 -43.40 -73.04 21.34
CA SER A 54 -43.38 -71.57 21.18
C SER A 54 -43.55 -70.87 22.54
N TRP A 55 -42.60 -69.99 22.89
CA TRP A 55 -42.64 -69.21 24.15
C TRP A 55 -43.92 -68.38 24.29
N LYS A 56 -44.52 -67.93 23.19
CA LYS A 56 -45.83 -67.24 23.21
C LYS A 56 -46.95 -68.10 23.79
N VAL A 57 -46.94 -69.41 23.50
CA VAL A 57 -47.97 -70.35 23.96
C VAL A 57 -47.73 -70.73 25.42
N ALA A 58 -46.48 -70.95 25.81
CA ALA A 58 -46.13 -71.34 27.18
C ALA A 58 -46.38 -70.21 28.20
N PHE A 59 -46.02 -68.95 27.88
CA PHE A 59 -46.14 -67.82 28.81
C PHE A 59 -47.52 -67.15 28.83
N ASN A 60 -48.42 -67.48 27.89
CA ASN A 60 -49.83 -67.10 27.96
C ASN A 60 -50.65 -68.01 28.90
N ASN A 61 -50.07 -69.08 29.46
CA ASN A 61 -50.73 -69.91 30.45
C ASN A 61 -50.89 -69.13 31.78
N PRO A 62 -52.11 -68.97 32.34
CA PRO A 62 -52.35 -68.22 33.56
C PRO A 62 -51.52 -68.70 34.76
N LEU A 63 -51.22 -70.00 34.83
CA LEU A 63 -50.43 -70.61 35.91
C LEU A 63 -48.96 -70.17 35.91
N ILE A 64 -48.42 -69.81 34.74
CA ILE A 64 -47.05 -69.33 34.59
C ILE A 64 -47.03 -67.81 34.69
N SER A 65 -47.93 -67.13 33.98
CA SER A 65 -47.99 -65.66 33.92
C SER A 65 -48.24 -65.01 35.29
N ASN A 66 -49.15 -65.57 36.12
CA ASN A 66 -49.48 -65.00 37.43
C ASN A 66 -48.42 -65.28 38.52
N ASN A 67 -47.58 -66.30 38.32
CA ASN A 67 -46.54 -66.72 39.27
C ASN A 67 -45.13 -66.23 38.88
N LEU A 68 -44.98 -65.62 37.69
CA LEU A 68 -43.69 -65.14 37.22
C LEU A 68 -43.26 -63.90 37.99
N LYS A 69 -42.14 -63.99 38.70
CA LYS A 69 -41.52 -62.89 39.45
C LYS A 69 -40.09 -62.66 38.94
N PRO A 70 -39.55 -61.44 39.05
CA PRO A 70 -38.20 -61.12 38.55
C PRO A 70 -37.10 -62.05 39.08
N HIS A 71 -37.17 -62.48 40.34
CA HIS A 71 -36.18 -63.38 40.94
C HIS A 71 -36.19 -64.80 40.33
N HIS A 72 -37.32 -65.26 39.75
CA HIS A 72 -37.36 -66.51 38.98
C HIS A 72 -36.57 -66.37 37.68
N ILE A 73 -36.68 -65.22 37.00
CA ILE A 73 -35.98 -64.94 35.74
C ILE A 73 -34.48 -64.73 35.97
N GLU A 74 -34.09 -64.07 37.06
CA GLU A 74 -32.67 -63.98 37.47
C GLU A 74 -32.04 -65.37 37.58
N LYS A 75 -32.70 -66.33 38.25
CA LYS A 75 -32.23 -67.72 38.37
C LYS A 75 -32.20 -68.47 37.03
N VAL A 76 -33.21 -68.29 36.16
CA VAL A 76 -33.27 -68.93 34.84
C VAL A 76 -32.21 -68.38 33.89
N LEU A 77 -31.96 -67.07 33.90
CA LEU A 77 -30.90 -66.45 33.10
C LEU A 77 -29.53 -67.00 33.51
N LEU A 78 -29.24 -67.05 34.82
CA LEU A 78 -28.00 -67.64 35.34
C LEU A 78 -27.80 -69.07 34.83
N GLN A 79 -28.80 -69.94 34.97
CA GLN A 79 -28.72 -71.34 34.53
C GLN A 79 -28.67 -71.52 33.00
N THR A 80 -28.98 -70.49 32.22
CA THR A 80 -29.02 -70.53 30.75
C THR A 80 -27.81 -69.83 30.12
N LEU A 81 -27.17 -68.91 30.84
CA LEU A 81 -25.95 -68.22 30.42
C LEU A 81 -24.74 -69.17 30.29
N ASP A 82 -24.67 -70.19 31.14
CA ASP A 82 -23.63 -71.24 31.09
C ASP A 82 -23.74 -72.13 29.85
N ASP A 83 -24.93 -72.24 29.26
CA ASP A 83 -25.21 -73.13 28.13
C ASP A 83 -25.30 -72.40 26.77
N ASP A 84 -26.05 -71.28 26.67
CA ASP A 84 -26.15 -70.46 25.46
C ASP A 84 -26.54 -69.00 25.79
N SER A 85 -25.55 -68.12 25.75
CA SER A 85 -25.73 -66.68 26.02
C SER A 85 -26.59 -65.94 24.98
N ARG A 86 -26.71 -66.44 23.73
CA ARG A 86 -27.63 -65.87 22.73
C ARG A 86 -29.07 -66.29 23.00
N LEU A 87 -29.28 -67.52 23.46
CA LEU A 87 -30.60 -68.00 23.89
C LEU A 87 -31.10 -67.20 25.10
N ALA A 88 -30.23 -66.97 26.09
CA ALA A 88 -30.53 -66.13 27.25
C ALA A 88 -30.96 -64.71 26.85
N LEU A 89 -30.25 -64.07 25.92
CA LEU A 89 -30.60 -62.75 25.38
C LEU A 89 -31.95 -62.77 24.62
N ARG A 90 -32.20 -63.78 23.77
CA ARG A 90 -33.47 -63.92 23.05
C ARG A 90 -34.64 -64.07 24.03
N PHE A 91 -34.45 -64.87 25.06
CA PHE A 91 -35.45 -65.10 26.11
C PHE A 91 -35.70 -63.82 26.93
N PHE A 92 -34.63 -63.11 27.31
CA PHE A 92 -34.73 -61.82 27.99
C PHE A 92 -35.54 -60.79 27.19
N ASN A 93 -35.22 -60.62 25.90
CA ASN A 93 -35.92 -59.69 25.02
C ASN A 93 -37.39 -60.09 24.82
N PHE A 94 -37.67 -61.39 24.69
CA PHE A 94 -39.05 -61.90 24.60
C PHE A 94 -39.89 -61.54 25.82
N LEU A 95 -39.36 -61.77 27.03
CA LEU A 95 -40.06 -61.44 28.27
C LEU A 95 -40.21 -59.93 28.49
N GLY A 96 -39.25 -59.14 28.02
CA GLY A 96 -39.33 -57.67 28.08
C GLY A 96 -40.42 -57.05 27.19
N LEU A 97 -41.00 -57.83 26.27
CA LEU A 97 -42.14 -57.46 25.42
C LEU A 97 -43.47 -58.04 25.94
N HIS A 98 -43.44 -58.83 27.02
CA HIS A 98 -44.63 -59.44 27.59
C HIS A 98 -45.40 -58.43 28.46
N LYS A 99 -46.72 -58.31 28.23
CA LYS A 99 -47.54 -57.18 28.73
C LYS A 99 -47.53 -56.97 30.25
N ASN A 100 -47.26 -58.02 31.03
CA ASN A 100 -47.38 -58.01 32.49
C ASN A 100 -46.05 -58.29 33.22
N PHE A 101 -44.89 -58.14 32.55
CA PHE A 101 -43.60 -58.45 33.17
C PHE A 101 -42.56 -57.35 32.95
N ASN A 102 -41.95 -56.89 34.04
CA ASN A 102 -40.82 -55.97 34.03
C ASN A 102 -39.59 -56.67 34.62
N HIS A 103 -38.48 -56.61 33.88
CA HIS A 103 -37.18 -57.07 34.35
C HIS A 103 -36.68 -56.23 35.53
N SER A 104 -36.01 -56.86 36.49
CA SER A 104 -35.33 -56.18 37.60
C SER A 104 -33.97 -55.64 37.15
N THR A 105 -33.43 -54.62 37.81
CA THR A 105 -32.06 -54.14 37.56
C THR A 105 -31.03 -55.27 37.70
N ALA A 106 -31.25 -56.21 38.61
CA ALA A 106 -30.41 -57.39 38.78
C ALA A 106 -30.45 -58.33 37.55
N SER A 107 -31.62 -58.57 36.94
CA SER A 107 -31.70 -59.40 35.73
C SER A 107 -31.01 -58.78 34.53
N PHE A 108 -31.02 -57.44 34.40
CA PHE A 108 -30.19 -56.73 33.43
C PHE A 108 -28.69 -56.91 33.71
N CYS A 109 -28.25 -56.70 34.97
CA CYS A 109 -26.83 -56.80 35.36
C CYS A 109 -26.26 -58.21 35.14
N ILE A 110 -27.02 -59.26 35.48
CA ILE A 110 -26.67 -60.66 35.25
C ILE A 110 -26.45 -60.94 33.76
N LEU A 111 -27.37 -60.47 32.92
CA LEU A 111 -27.27 -60.66 31.47
C LEU A 111 -26.08 -59.90 30.88
N ILE A 112 -25.80 -58.68 31.35
CA ILE A 112 -24.65 -57.87 30.90
C ILE A 112 -23.34 -58.61 31.19
N HIS A 113 -23.12 -59.08 32.42
CA HIS A 113 -21.91 -59.83 32.78
C HIS A 113 -21.79 -61.13 31.98
N GLY A 114 -22.88 -61.88 31.80
CA GLY A 114 -22.87 -63.12 31.01
C GLY A 114 -22.59 -62.91 29.51
N LEU A 115 -23.12 -61.82 28.92
CA LEU A 115 -22.83 -61.46 27.52
C LEU A 115 -21.39 -61.00 27.33
N VAL A 116 -20.86 -60.22 28.27
CA VAL A 116 -19.45 -59.79 28.26
C VAL A 116 -18.51 -60.99 28.40
N GLN A 117 -18.80 -61.91 29.33
CA GLN A 117 -18.05 -63.15 29.50
C GLN A 117 -18.04 -64.01 28.22
N SER A 118 -19.12 -63.96 27.43
CA SER A 118 -19.25 -64.68 26.15
C SER A 118 -18.75 -63.89 24.92
N ASN A 119 -18.02 -62.78 25.14
CA ASN A 119 -17.49 -61.89 24.09
C ASN A 119 -18.57 -61.26 23.17
N LEU A 120 -19.80 -61.10 23.68
CA LEU A 120 -20.91 -60.42 22.99
C LEU A 120 -21.05 -58.97 23.49
N VAL A 121 -20.04 -58.15 23.22
CA VAL A 121 -19.93 -56.76 23.71
C VAL A 121 -21.04 -55.85 23.16
N TRP A 122 -21.36 -55.95 21.87
CA TRP A 122 -22.38 -55.08 21.26
C TRP A 122 -23.79 -55.32 21.84
N PRO A 123 -24.27 -56.58 21.97
CA PRO A 123 -25.51 -56.86 22.68
C PRO A 123 -25.50 -56.38 24.14
N ALA A 124 -24.39 -56.58 24.87
CA ALA A 124 -24.27 -56.11 26.24
C ALA A 124 -24.41 -54.58 26.34
N SER A 125 -23.82 -53.85 25.39
CA SER A 125 -23.91 -52.38 25.32
C SER A 125 -25.34 -51.92 25.07
N SER A 126 -26.08 -52.58 24.17
CA SER A 126 -27.48 -52.27 23.87
C SER A 126 -28.41 -52.53 25.07
N VAL A 127 -28.20 -53.63 25.78
CA VAL A 127 -28.94 -53.97 27.01
C VAL A 127 -28.67 -52.94 28.11
N LEU A 128 -27.42 -52.52 28.25
CA LEU A 128 -27.00 -51.50 29.21
C LEU A 128 -27.57 -50.11 28.87
N GLN A 129 -27.60 -49.72 27.59
CA GLN A 129 -28.28 -48.50 27.14
C GLN A 129 -29.77 -48.54 27.50
N THR A 130 -30.42 -49.68 27.29
CA THR A 130 -31.84 -49.88 27.67
C THR A 130 -32.02 -49.76 29.19
N LEU A 131 -31.08 -50.29 29.99
CA LEU A 131 -31.09 -50.15 31.44
C LEU A 131 -30.95 -48.69 31.89
N ILE A 132 -30.07 -47.90 31.27
CA ILE A 132 -29.90 -46.48 31.65
C ILE A 132 -31.12 -45.65 31.26
N LEU A 133 -31.81 -46.00 30.16
CA LEU A 133 -33.04 -45.32 29.72
C LEU A 133 -34.28 -45.70 30.53
N ARG A 134 -34.38 -46.94 31.04
CA ARG A 134 -35.56 -47.47 31.75
C ARG A 134 -35.39 -47.59 33.26
N GLY A 135 -34.16 -47.70 33.74
CA GLY A 135 -33.82 -47.98 35.13
C GLY A 135 -33.83 -46.73 36.02
N PRO A 136 -33.51 -46.89 37.32
CA PRO A 136 -33.44 -45.77 38.25
C PRO A 136 -32.38 -44.76 37.81
N ASN A 137 -32.70 -43.46 37.83
CA ASN A 137 -31.79 -42.37 37.43
C ASN A 137 -30.50 -42.24 38.28
N ASN A 138 -30.35 -43.05 39.33
CA ASN A 138 -29.22 -43.02 40.25
C ASN A 138 -28.11 -44.01 39.80
N PRO A 139 -26.94 -43.52 39.34
CA PRO A 139 -25.82 -44.36 38.90
C PRO A 139 -25.28 -45.29 40.00
N THR A 140 -25.34 -44.86 41.27
CA THR A 140 -24.87 -45.63 42.43
C THR A 140 -25.63 -46.93 42.58
N LEU A 141 -26.97 -46.90 42.43
CA LEU A 141 -27.82 -48.10 42.54
C LEU A 141 -27.58 -49.08 41.39
N ILE A 142 -27.31 -48.57 40.19
CA ILE A 142 -26.96 -49.39 39.03
C ILE A 142 -25.60 -50.06 39.26
N PHE A 143 -24.62 -49.31 39.77
CA PHE A 143 -23.30 -49.85 40.11
C PHE A 143 -23.36 -50.90 41.22
N GLU A 144 -24.05 -50.63 42.33
CA GLU A 144 -24.24 -51.59 43.42
C GLU A 144 -24.92 -52.87 42.93
N SER A 145 -25.92 -52.76 42.04
CA SER A 145 -26.58 -53.93 41.44
C SER A 145 -25.65 -54.74 40.54
N LEU A 146 -24.80 -54.04 39.77
CA LEU A 146 -23.79 -54.63 38.89
C LEU A 146 -22.68 -55.31 39.71
N MET A 147 -22.27 -54.69 40.83
CA MET A 147 -21.28 -55.22 41.76
C MET A 147 -21.81 -56.42 42.55
N ASN A 148 -23.04 -56.34 43.07
CA ASN A 148 -23.68 -57.47 43.75
C ASN A 148 -23.82 -58.68 42.83
N SER A 149 -24.13 -58.45 41.55
CA SER A 149 -24.20 -59.52 40.54
C SER A 149 -22.82 -60.08 40.20
N TYR A 150 -21.78 -59.25 40.21
CA TYR A 150 -20.37 -59.64 40.02
C TYR A 150 -19.86 -60.51 41.18
N GLU A 151 -20.02 -60.05 42.43
CA GLU A 151 -19.51 -60.71 43.64
C GLU A 151 -20.29 -61.98 44.01
N SER A 152 -21.63 -61.93 43.95
CA SER A 152 -22.46 -63.07 44.37
C SER A 152 -22.33 -64.30 43.46
N ARG A 153 -21.70 -64.16 42.29
CA ARG A 153 -21.67 -65.16 41.23
C ARG A 153 -20.30 -65.37 40.55
N ASN A 154 -19.21 -64.77 41.07
CA ASN A 154 -17.83 -64.96 40.58
C ASN A 154 -17.64 -64.78 39.06
N PHE A 155 -18.22 -63.73 38.46
CA PHE A 155 -17.90 -63.40 37.06
C PHE A 155 -16.43 -62.98 36.94
N SER A 156 -15.75 -63.39 35.87
CA SER A 156 -14.30 -63.13 35.73
C SER A 156 -13.95 -61.81 35.03
N SER A 157 -14.86 -61.28 34.20
CA SER A 157 -14.59 -60.05 33.42
C SER A 157 -15.09 -58.79 34.13
N THR A 158 -14.20 -57.81 34.28
CA THR A 158 -14.53 -56.47 34.80
C THR A 158 -15.04 -55.51 33.70
N TYR A 159 -15.03 -55.94 32.44
CA TYR A 159 -15.36 -55.11 31.28
C TYR A 159 -16.81 -54.60 31.26
N GLY A 160 -17.72 -55.25 32.01
CA GLY A 160 -19.09 -54.74 32.20
C GLY A 160 -19.14 -53.37 32.88
N PHE A 161 -18.19 -53.08 33.78
CA PHE A 161 -18.07 -51.77 34.44
C PHE A 161 -17.50 -50.70 33.49
N ASP A 162 -16.52 -51.06 32.65
CA ASP A 162 -16.01 -50.18 31.59
C ASP A 162 -17.09 -49.78 30.59
N LEU A 163 -17.92 -50.75 30.19
CA LEU A 163 -19.05 -50.50 29.29
C LEU A 163 -20.09 -49.55 29.90
N LEU A 164 -20.34 -49.66 31.21
CA LEU A 164 -21.18 -48.73 31.97
C LEU A 164 -20.65 -47.31 31.88
N ILE A 165 -19.36 -47.11 32.14
CA ILE A 165 -18.70 -45.81 32.03
C ILE A 165 -18.78 -45.25 30.61
N GLN A 166 -18.40 -46.04 29.60
CA GLN A 166 -18.43 -45.62 28.20
C GLN A 166 -19.83 -45.21 27.76
N THR A 167 -20.86 -45.91 28.25
CA THR A 167 -22.26 -45.58 27.93
C THR A 167 -22.68 -44.26 28.59
N TYR A 168 -22.26 -43.97 29.82
CA TYR A 168 -22.49 -42.65 30.45
C TYR A 168 -21.79 -41.51 29.70
N VAL A 169 -20.54 -41.71 29.28
CA VAL A 169 -19.81 -40.74 28.46
C VAL A 169 -20.54 -40.48 27.14
N HIS A 170 -21.01 -41.53 26.46
CA HIS A 170 -21.77 -41.43 25.21
C HIS A 170 -23.07 -40.61 25.36
N TYR A 171 -23.80 -40.78 26.46
CA TYR A 171 -25.01 -39.99 26.77
C TYR A 171 -24.71 -38.59 27.34
N LYS A 172 -23.46 -38.11 27.25
CA LYS A 172 -23.01 -36.81 27.78
C LYS A 172 -23.19 -36.66 29.29
N ARG A 173 -23.33 -37.77 30.03
CA ARG A 173 -23.45 -37.83 31.50
C ARG A 173 -22.08 -38.06 32.14
N VAL A 174 -21.11 -37.19 31.86
CA VAL A 174 -19.70 -37.41 32.23
C VAL A 174 -19.45 -37.36 33.75
N LEU A 175 -20.18 -36.53 34.50
CA LEU A 175 -20.03 -36.50 35.96
C LEU A 175 -20.48 -37.81 36.63
N ASP A 176 -21.50 -38.46 36.05
CA ASP A 176 -21.94 -39.77 36.51
C ASP A 176 -20.88 -40.84 36.22
N SER A 177 -20.19 -40.77 35.07
CA SER A 177 -19.04 -41.66 34.84
C SER A 177 -17.90 -41.46 35.83
N VAL A 178 -17.62 -40.23 36.28
CA VAL A 178 -16.60 -39.99 37.32
C VAL A 178 -17.01 -40.62 38.65
N LEU A 179 -18.29 -40.51 39.01
CA LEU A 179 -18.82 -41.18 40.20
C LEU A 179 -18.62 -42.70 40.12
N ILE A 180 -18.93 -43.32 38.97
CA ILE A 180 -18.73 -44.76 38.76
C ILE A 180 -17.25 -45.14 38.87
N VAL A 181 -16.34 -44.35 38.32
CA VAL A 181 -14.89 -44.58 38.45
C VAL A 181 -14.45 -44.52 39.92
N GLY A 182 -14.98 -43.57 40.70
CA GLY A 182 -14.74 -43.49 42.15
C GLY A 182 -15.21 -44.74 42.90
N LEU A 183 -16.41 -45.25 42.57
CA LEU A 183 -16.96 -46.48 43.16
C LEU A 183 -16.17 -47.73 42.76
N MET A 184 -15.74 -47.83 41.49
CA MET A 184 -14.84 -48.92 41.05
C MET A 184 -13.57 -48.97 41.87
N ARG A 185 -12.97 -47.80 42.15
CA ARG A 185 -11.78 -47.68 42.99
C ARG A 185 -12.03 -48.13 44.43
N GLU A 186 -13.15 -47.74 45.05
CA GLU A 186 -13.51 -48.20 46.40
C GLU A 186 -13.59 -49.74 46.47
N CYS A 187 -14.01 -50.37 45.38
CA CYS A 187 -14.04 -51.82 45.20
C CYS A 187 -12.71 -52.44 44.70
N ARG A 188 -11.62 -51.67 44.58
CA ARG A 188 -10.31 -52.08 44.03
C ARG A 188 -10.34 -52.60 42.58
N ILE A 189 -11.34 -52.18 41.80
CA ILE A 189 -11.43 -52.45 40.36
C ILE A 189 -10.86 -51.23 39.61
N LEU A 190 -9.92 -51.45 38.70
CA LEU A 190 -9.37 -50.40 37.85
C LEU A 190 -10.08 -50.38 36.48
N PRO A 191 -10.44 -49.21 35.94
CA PRO A 191 -10.96 -49.10 34.58
C PRO A 191 -9.85 -49.36 33.55
N GLU A 192 -10.24 -49.73 32.34
CA GLU A 192 -9.33 -49.78 31.19
C GLU A 192 -8.83 -48.38 30.82
N VAL A 193 -7.57 -48.30 30.35
CA VAL A 193 -6.93 -47.04 29.96
C VAL A 193 -7.74 -46.27 28.91
N ARG A 194 -8.37 -46.97 27.96
CA ARG A 194 -9.23 -46.36 26.94
C ARG A 194 -10.50 -45.73 27.54
N THR A 195 -11.14 -46.43 28.47
CA THR A 195 -12.32 -45.93 29.19
C THR A 195 -11.93 -44.70 30.01
N PHE A 196 -10.79 -44.77 30.69
CA PHE A 196 -10.27 -43.67 31.48
C PHE A 196 -9.97 -42.42 30.62
N SER A 197 -9.27 -42.59 29.50
CA SER A 197 -9.00 -41.52 28.53
C SER A 197 -10.28 -40.89 27.97
N ALA A 198 -11.33 -41.70 27.73
CA ALA A 198 -12.64 -41.19 27.29
C ALA A 198 -13.33 -40.32 28.37
N VAL A 199 -13.24 -40.71 29.65
CA VAL A 199 -13.75 -39.89 30.77
C VAL A 199 -13.00 -38.56 30.85
N LEU A 200 -11.66 -38.58 30.80
CA LEU A 200 -10.86 -37.34 30.87
C LEU A 200 -11.18 -36.41 29.70
N ASN A 201 -11.27 -36.92 28.48
CA ASN A 201 -11.66 -36.10 27.32
C ASN A 201 -13.10 -35.56 27.46
N GLY A 202 -14.03 -36.35 28.00
CA GLY A 202 -15.37 -35.89 28.35
C GLY A 202 -15.35 -34.71 29.34
N LEU A 203 -14.50 -34.78 30.37
CA LEU A 203 -14.32 -33.74 31.37
C LEU A 203 -13.73 -32.45 30.78
N ILE A 204 -12.78 -32.58 29.85
CA ILE A 204 -12.21 -31.45 29.09
C ILE A 204 -13.30 -30.73 28.29
N VAL A 205 -14.19 -31.47 27.61
CA VAL A 205 -15.29 -30.89 26.82
C VAL A 205 -16.24 -30.08 27.71
N ILE A 206 -16.53 -30.54 28.92
CA ILE A 206 -17.34 -29.79 29.90
C ILE A 206 -16.53 -28.78 30.73
N LYS A 207 -15.25 -28.55 30.38
CA LYS A 207 -14.33 -27.59 30.99
C LYS A 207 -14.10 -27.80 32.50
N LYS A 208 -14.11 -29.05 32.97
CA LYS A 208 -13.84 -29.43 34.36
C LYS A 208 -12.37 -29.84 34.56
N PHE A 209 -11.45 -28.93 34.28
CA PHE A 209 -10.01 -29.21 34.26
C PHE A 209 -9.42 -29.65 35.60
N ASN A 210 -9.82 -29.04 36.73
CA ASN A 210 -9.33 -29.46 38.05
C ASN A 210 -9.69 -30.91 38.38
N LEU A 211 -10.91 -31.33 37.99
CA LEU A 211 -11.36 -32.71 38.20
C LEU A 211 -10.60 -33.71 37.32
N VAL A 212 -10.11 -33.29 36.14
CA VAL A 212 -9.20 -34.10 35.32
C VAL A 212 -7.90 -34.37 36.05
N LEU A 213 -7.33 -33.35 36.71
CA LEU A 213 -6.06 -33.48 37.46
C LEU A 213 -6.24 -34.34 38.70
N GLU A 214 -7.27 -34.07 39.50
CA GLU A 214 -7.60 -34.87 40.70
C GLU A 214 -7.78 -36.34 40.32
N LEU A 215 -8.59 -36.62 39.30
CA LEU A 215 -8.87 -37.99 38.87
C LEU A 215 -7.64 -38.68 38.27
N PHE A 216 -6.75 -37.93 37.61
CA PHE A 216 -5.49 -38.47 37.09
C PHE A 216 -4.52 -38.85 38.20
N ASP A 217 -4.26 -37.94 39.13
CA ASP A 217 -3.37 -38.19 40.27
C ASP A 217 -3.91 -39.39 41.09
N GLU A 218 -5.22 -39.40 41.38
CA GLU A 218 -5.87 -40.47 42.14
C GLU A 218 -5.78 -41.87 41.52
N ILE A 219 -5.76 -41.98 40.18
CA ILE A 219 -5.77 -43.28 39.49
C ILE A 219 -4.36 -43.76 39.17
N VAL A 220 -3.43 -42.82 38.93
CA VAL A 220 -2.01 -43.14 38.76
C VAL A 220 -1.41 -43.64 40.08
N ASP A 221 -1.76 -43.04 41.22
CA ASP A 221 -1.32 -43.47 42.55
C ASP A 221 -1.77 -44.91 42.89
N VAL A 222 -2.89 -45.36 42.32
CA VAL A 222 -3.43 -46.72 42.51
C VAL A 222 -2.81 -47.72 41.53
N GLY A 223 -2.01 -47.26 40.55
CA GLY A 223 -1.17 -48.10 39.70
C GLY A 223 -1.66 -48.32 38.27
N LEU A 224 -2.65 -47.55 37.77
CA LEU A 224 -2.97 -47.56 36.34
C LEU A 224 -1.83 -46.89 35.55
N ARG A 225 -1.32 -47.56 34.51
CA ARG A 225 -0.32 -46.98 33.61
C ARG A 225 -1.01 -46.15 32.52
N PRO A 226 -0.87 -44.81 32.50
CA PRO A 226 -1.52 -43.99 31.49
C PRO A 226 -0.87 -44.18 30.11
N ASP A 227 -1.65 -43.97 29.06
CA ASP A 227 -1.15 -43.89 27.68
C ASP A 227 -0.88 -42.43 27.26
N ALA A 228 -0.28 -42.26 26.08
CA ALA A 228 0.03 -40.93 25.53
C ALA A 228 -1.23 -40.03 25.37
N TYR A 229 -2.41 -40.62 25.12
CA TYR A 229 -3.66 -39.85 25.02
C TYR A 229 -4.09 -39.29 26.38
N THR A 230 -3.93 -40.08 27.44
CA THR A 230 -4.23 -39.68 28.82
C THR A 230 -3.30 -38.54 29.26
N TYR A 231 -1.99 -38.67 29.04
CA TYR A 231 -1.02 -37.59 29.30
C TYR A 231 -1.35 -36.32 28.49
N THR A 232 -1.70 -36.46 27.20
CA THR A 232 -2.07 -35.32 26.35
C THR A 232 -3.32 -34.59 26.86
N ALA A 233 -4.32 -35.33 27.37
CA ALA A 233 -5.51 -34.76 27.98
C ALA A 233 -5.19 -33.94 29.24
N VAL A 234 -4.28 -34.44 30.09
CA VAL A 234 -3.80 -33.74 31.29
C VAL A 234 -3.01 -32.48 30.92
N VAL A 235 -2.06 -32.58 29.99
CA VAL A 235 -1.28 -31.43 29.50
C VAL A 235 -2.19 -30.35 28.92
N ARG A 236 -3.21 -30.74 28.13
CA ARG A 236 -4.23 -29.81 27.62
C ARG A 236 -4.96 -29.08 28.75
N SER A 237 -5.33 -29.80 29.79
CA SER A 237 -6.04 -29.24 30.95
C SER A 237 -5.17 -28.26 31.73
N LEU A 238 -3.89 -28.59 31.95
CA LEU A 238 -2.91 -27.71 32.59
C LEU A 238 -2.64 -26.43 31.78
N CYS A 239 -2.57 -26.55 30.45
CA CYS A 239 -2.44 -25.38 29.57
C CYS A 239 -3.62 -24.41 29.66
N GLU A 240 -4.85 -24.93 29.78
CA GLU A 240 -6.05 -24.08 29.99
C GLU A 240 -6.09 -23.46 31.41
N LEU A 241 -5.49 -24.12 32.40
CA LEU A 241 -5.29 -23.60 33.75
C LEU A 241 -4.08 -22.67 33.90
N LYS A 242 -3.26 -22.52 32.84
CA LYS A 242 -2.03 -21.72 32.80
C LYS A 242 -0.91 -22.22 33.72
N ASP A 243 -0.95 -23.49 34.13
CA ASP A 243 0.10 -24.13 34.95
C ASP A 243 1.07 -24.90 34.05
N PHE A 244 2.02 -24.16 33.47
CA PHE A 244 2.93 -24.70 32.45
C PHE A 244 4.11 -25.48 33.04
N ASP A 245 4.52 -25.16 34.26
CA ASP A 245 5.62 -25.85 34.93
C ASP A 245 5.19 -27.27 35.31
N ARG A 246 3.96 -27.41 35.84
CA ARG A 246 3.36 -28.73 36.05
C ARG A 246 3.13 -29.45 34.72
N ALA A 247 2.75 -28.75 33.65
CA ALA A 247 2.59 -29.37 32.33
C ALA A 247 3.89 -29.94 31.78
N LYS A 248 5.01 -29.22 31.91
CA LYS A 248 6.37 -29.72 31.57
C LYS A 248 6.72 -30.93 32.44
N GLY A 249 6.49 -30.87 33.74
CA GLY A 249 6.73 -32.00 34.66
C GLY A 249 5.92 -33.25 34.33
N ILE A 250 4.67 -33.11 33.86
CA ILE A 250 3.84 -34.24 33.40
C ILE A 250 4.43 -34.89 32.13
N ILE A 251 5.02 -34.11 31.22
CA ILE A 251 5.71 -34.64 30.04
C ILE A 251 7.00 -35.38 30.44
N ASP A 252 7.76 -34.84 31.38
CA ASP A 252 8.96 -35.51 31.91
C ASP A 252 8.58 -36.81 32.65
N SER A 253 7.44 -36.82 33.34
CA SER A 253 6.89 -38.04 33.95
C SER A 253 6.46 -39.09 32.91
N MET A 254 5.95 -38.66 31.75
CA MET A 254 5.62 -39.55 30.63
C MET A 254 6.89 -40.24 30.11
N GLU A 255 8.02 -39.54 30.08
CA GLU A 255 9.33 -40.07 29.68
C GLU A 255 9.88 -41.09 30.68
N SER A 256 9.86 -40.75 31.98
CA SER A 256 10.35 -41.66 33.03
C SER A 256 9.53 -42.94 33.14
N ASN A 257 8.25 -42.89 32.78
CA ASN A 257 7.35 -44.03 32.80
C ASN A 257 7.44 -44.93 31.55
N GLY A 258 8.33 -44.61 30.60
CA GLY A 258 8.58 -45.42 29.39
C GLY A 258 7.44 -45.38 28.37
N CYS A 259 6.57 -44.36 28.41
CA CYS A 259 5.53 -44.17 27.41
C CYS A 259 6.14 -43.63 26.11
N GLU A 260 5.60 -44.04 24.96
CA GLU A 260 6.04 -43.51 23.67
C GLU A 260 5.81 -42.00 23.59
N LEU A 261 6.88 -41.27 23.30
CA LEU A 261 6.84 -39.82 23.13
C LEU A 261 5.99 -39.44 21.91
N SER A 262 5.04 -38.54 22.12
CA SER A 262 4.14 -38.06 21.07
C SER A 262 4.36 -36.59 20.74
N VAL A 263 4.63 -36.29 19.46
CA VAL A 263 4.70 -34.92 18.94
C VAL A 263 3.40 -34.15 19.21
N VAL A 264 2.26 -34.85 19.26
CA VAL A 264 0.95 -34.25 19.56
C VAL A 264 0.90 -33.65 20.96
N THR A 265 1.51 -34.30 21.95
CA THR A 265 1.56 -33.81 23.34
C THR A 265 2.36 -32.51 23.42
N TYR A 266 3.49 -32.45 22.73
CA TYR A 266 4.31 -31.24 22.62
C TYR A 266 3.60 -30.13 21.85
N ASN A 267 2.89 -30.44 20.75
CA ASN A 267 2.08 -29.48 20.01
C ASN A 267 0.98 -28.86 20.86
N VAL A 268 0.34 -29.64 21.75
CA VAL A 268 -0.64 -29.13 22.71
C VAL A 268 0.01 -28.15 23.70
N LEU A 269 1.20 -28.46 24.21
CA LEU A 269 1.94 -27.54 25.08
C LEU A 269 2.35 -26.25 24.35
N ILE A 270 2.92 -26.37 23.15
CA ILE A 270 3.31 -25.24 22.29
C ILE A 270 2.10 -24.35 22.00
N HIS A 271 0.96 -24.93 21.61
CA HIS A 271 -0.28 -24.18 21.41
C HIS A 271 -0.73 -23.46 22.69
N GLY A 272 -0.69 -24.14 23.84
CA GLY A 272 -1.02 -23.57 25.15
C GLY A 272 -0.13 -22.38 25.52
N LEU A 273 1.18 -22.49 25.30
CA LEU A 273 2.17 -21.44 25.53
C LEU A 273 1.93 -20.24 24.59
N CYS A 274 1.73 -20.49 23.28
CA CYS A 274 1.42 -19.45 22.30
C CYS A 274 0.12 -18.70 22.63
N LYS A 275 -0.95 -19.42 23.01
CA LYS A 275 -2.24 -18.84 23.43
C LYS A 275 -2.09 -17.89 24.63
N ASN A 276 -1.10 -18.13 25.48
CA ASN A 276 -0.81 -17.32 26.67
C ASN A 276 0.41 -16.40 26.48
N GLN A 277 0.81 -16.11 25.23
CA GLN A 277 1.88 -15.17 24.88
C GLN A 277 3.29 -15.56 25.38
N ARG A 278 3.51 -16.81 25.77
CA ARG A 278 4.82 -17.36 26.19
C ARG A 278 5.55 -18.00 25.00
N THR A 279 5.73 -17.25 23.92
CA THR A 279 6.25 -17.77 22.64
C THR A 279 7.73 -18.17 22.69
N CYS A 280 8.56 -17.50 23.50
CA CYS A 280 9.98 -17.87 23.66
C CYS A 280 10.13 -19.30 24.18
N GLU A 281 9.40 -19.65 25.24
CA GLU A 281 9.38 -21.02 25.78
C GLU A 281 8.80 -22.03 24.80
N ALA A 282 7.83 -21.63 23.97
CA ALA A 282 7.29 -22.50 22.93
C ALA A 282 8.36 -22.85 21.88
N VAL A 283 9.22 -21.89 21.52
CA VAL A 283 10.36 -22.12 20.61
C VAL A 283 11.41 -23.03 21.26
N GLU A 284 11.72 -22.84 22.54
CA GLU A 284 12.60 -23.73 23.30
C GLU A 284 12.09 -25.17 23.32
N VAL A 285 10.79 -25.35 23.55
CA VAL A 285 10.15 -26.67 23.51
C VAL A 285 10.31 -27.31 22.13
N LYS A 286 10.12 -26.56 21.03
CA LYS A 286 10.38 -27.07 19.67
C LYS A 286 11.84 -27.47 19.47
N ASN A 287 12.79 -26.68 19.96
CA ASN A 287 14.21 -27.01 19.83
C ASN A 287 14.57 -28.28 20.61
N SER A 288 13.93 -28.49 21.78
CA SER A 288 14.10 -29.71 22.59
C SER A 288 13.65 -31.00 21.89
N LEU A 289 12.71 -30.93 20.93
CA LEU A 289 12.23 -32.11 20.19
C LEU A 289 13.36 -32.85 19.48
N SER A 290 14.31 -32.09 18.91
CA SER A 290 15.46 -32.64 18.17
C SER A 290 16.35 -33.51 19.06
N HIS A 291 16.65 -33.04 20.28
CA HIS A 291 17.42 -33.79 21.28
C HIS A 291 16.68 -35.06 21.74
N LYS A 292 15.35 -35.04 21.72
CA LYS A 292 14.47 -36.16 22.09
C LYS A 292 14.15 -37.11 20.93
N ARG A 293 14.88 -37.00 19.80
CA ARG A 293 14.69 -37.80 18.56
C ARG A 293 13.29 -37.68 17.92
N LEU A 294 12.54 -36.64 18.28
CA LEU A 294 11.28 -36.30 17.64
C LEU A 294 11.53 -35.26 16.54
N LYS A 295 10.78 -35.35 15.44
CA LYS A 295 10.81 -34.33 14.38
C LYS A 295 9.60 -33.43 14.50
N ALA A 296 9.83 -32.12 14.46
CA ALA A 296 8.76 -31.13 14.36
C ALA A 296 8.01 -31.34 13.04
N ASP A 297 6.67 -31.29 13.12
CA ASP A 297 5.78 -31.44 11.98
C ASP A 297 5.19 -30.09 11.53
N VAL A 298 4.42 -30.11 10.44
CA VAL A 298 3.74 -28.92 9.90
C VAL A 298 2.93 -28.19 10.97
N VAL A 299 2.26 -28.94 11.86
CA VAL A 299 1.41 -28.38 12.93
C VAL A 299 2.26 -27.65 13.97
N THR A 300 3.43 -28.20 14.32
CA THR A 300 4.40 -27.57 15.24
C THR A 300 4.79 -26.19 14.73
N PHE A 301 5.27 -26.11 13.48
CA PHE A 301 5.73 -24.85 12.87
C PHE A 301 4.60 -23.85 12.68
N CYS A 302 3.44 -24.25 12.15
CA CYS A 302 2.33 -23.34 11.91
C CYS A 302 1.77 -22.75 13.21
N THR A 303 1.72 -23.55 14.28
CA THR A 303 1.26 -23.10 15.60
C THR A 303 2.22 -22.06 16.20
N LEU A 304 3.54 -22.25 16.05
CA LEU A 304 4.54 -21.28 16.47
C LEU A 304 4.49 -20.00 15.66
N VAL A 305 4.40 -20.09 14.33
CA VAL A 305 4.31 -18.91 13.45
C VAL A 305 3.09 -18.07 13.80
N LEU A 306 1.90 -18.70 13.93
CA LEU A 306 0.69 -18.00 14.34
C LEU A 306 0.83 -17.39 15.75
N GLY A 307 1.44 -18.11 16.69
CA GLY A 307 1.73 -17.61 18.04
C GLY A 307 2.63 -16.38 18.05
N LEU A 308 3.75 -16.42 17.33
CA LEU A 308 4.70 -15.33 17.21
C LEU A 308 4.10 -14.11 16.51
N CYS A 309 3.25 -14.31 15.50
CA CYS A 309 2.50 -13.23 14.86
C CYS A 309 1.56 -12.51 15.85
N MET A 310 0.94 -13.22 16.81
CA MET A 310 0.13 -12.58 17.85
C MET A 310 0.95 -11.71 18.80
N VAL A 311 2.20 -12.09 19.08
CA VAL A 311 3.14 -11.35 19.95
C VAL A 311 3.95 -10.30 19.17
N GLN A 312 3.73 -10.19 17.85
CA GLN A 312 4.43 -9.27 16.93
C GLN A 312 5.94 -9.54 16.75
N GLU A 313 6.38 -10.76 17.06
CA GLU A 313 7.76 -11.23 16.86
C GLU A 313 7.95 -11.80 15.45
N PHE A 314 7.80 -10.94 14.44
CA PHE A 314 7.74 -11.38 13.04
C PHE A 314 9.07 -11.87 12.47
N GLU A 315 10.22 -11.46 13.01
CA GLU A 315 11.53 -11.91 12.54
C GLU A 315 11.75 -13.39 12.85
N ILE A 316 11.44 -13.80 14.09
CA ILE A 316 11.51 -15.21 14.51
C ILE A 316 10.50 -16.03 13.72
N ALA A 317 9.28 -15.50 13.51
CA ALA A 317 8.27 -16.16 12.71
C ALA A 317 8.71 -16.39 11.25
N LYS A 318 9.40 -15.41 10.64
CA LYS A 318 10.00 -15.51 9.30
C LYS A 318 11.09 -16.58 9.26
N GLN A 319 12.01 -16.58 10.22
CA GLN A 319 13.06 -17.60 10.33
C GLN A 319 12.48 -19.02 10.46
N LEU A 320 11.46 -19.22 11.31
CA LEU A 320 10.80 -20.51 11.45
C LEU A 320 10.06 -20.93 10.17
N THR A 321 9.51 -19.99 9.42
CA THR A 321 8.87 -20.28 8.12
C THR A 321 9.92 -20.68 7.08
N ASP A 322 11.10 -20.05 7.11
CA ASP A 322 12.21 -20.41 6.23
C ASP A 322 12.76 -21.81 6.56
N GLU A 323 12.97 -22.11 7.85
CA GLU A 323 13.36 -23.45 8.33
C GLU A 323 12.33 -24.51 7.89
N MET A 324 11.04 -24.21 8.03
CA MET A 324 9.96 -25.10 7.63
C MET A 324 10.04 -25.48 6.14
N VAL A 325 10.32 -24.51 5.26
CA VAL A 325 10.43 -24.74 3.81
C VAL A 325 11.72 -25.50 3.45
N GLU A 326 12.83 -25.22 4.13
CA GLU A 326 14.09 -25.95 3.94
C GLU A 326 13.98 -27.44 4.30
N LEU A 327 13.13 -27.77 5.28
CA LEU A 327 12.81 -29.14 5.65
C LEU A 327 11.80 -29.82 4.71
N GLY A 328 11.30 -29.10 3.68
CA GLY A 328 10.34 -29.61 2.70
C GLY A 328 8.87 -29.54 3.14
N PHE A 329 8.57 -28.83 4.23
CA PHE A 329 7.20 -28.61 4.69
C PHE A 329 6.59 -27.35 4.05
N HIS A 330 5.26 -27.34 3.93
CA HIS A 330 4.52 -26.23 3.34
C HIS A 330 3.70 -25.50 4.41
N PRO A 331 3.94 -24.20 4.68
CA PRO A 331 3.13 -23.44 5.62
C PRO A 331 1.66 -23.40 5.20
N THR A 332 0.76 -23.42 6.19
CA THR A 332 -0.67 -23.23 5.91
C THR A 332 -0.93 -21.83 5.37
N LYS A 333 -1.98 -21.69 4.56
CA LYS A 333 -2.40 -20.41 3.97
C LYS A 333 -2.66 -19.37 5.05
N GLU A 334 -3.21 -19.79 6.19
CA GLU A 334 -3.49 -18.96 7.35
C GLU A 334 -2.20 -18.44 8.00
N ALA A 335 -1.22 -19.31 8.26
CA ALA A 335 0.06 -18.93 8.85
C ALA A 335 0.81 -17.92 7.96
N LEU A 336 0.90 -18.21 6.66
CA LEU A 336 1.53 -17.33 5.69
C LEU A 336 0.81 -15.98 5.58
N SER A 337 -0.54 -15.98 5.52
CA SER A 337 -1.34 -14.76 5.45
C SER A 337 -1.17 -13.89 6.70
N CYS A 338 -1.16 -14.51 7.88
CA CYS A 338 -1.00 -13.82 9.16
C CYS A 338 0.39 -13.17 9.27
N LEU A 339 1.45 -13.88 8.89
CA LEU A 339 2.81 -13.36 8.93
C LEU A 339 3.02 -12.20 7.96
N VAL A 340 2.55 -12.32 6.71
CA VAL A 340 2.68 -11.26 5.70
C VAL A 340 1.90 -10.01 6.11
N ASP A 341 0.67 -10.17 6.62
CA ASP A 341 -0.12 -9.02 7.10
C ASP A 341 0.51 -8.37 8.35
N GLY A 342 1.09 -9.18 9.24
CA GLY A 342 1.83 -8.71 10.40
C GLY A 342 3.05 -7.86 10.03
N LEU A 343 3.91 -8.38 9.14
CA LEU A 343 5.08 -7.66 8.61
C LEU A 343 4.67 -6.34 7.94
N ARG A 344 3.59 -6.36 7.14
CA ARG A 344 3.04 -5.17 6.51
C ARG A 344 2.61 -4.12 7.54
N ARG A 345 1.86 -4.51 8.57
CA ARG A 345 1.37 -3.58 9.61
C ARG A 345 2.50 -2.97 10.45
N LYS A 346 3.62 -3.69 10.64
CA LYS A 346 4.83 -3.17 11.29
C LYS A 346 5.60 -2.15 10.44
N GLY A 347 5.31 -2.07 9.13
CA GLY A 347 6.03 -1.22 8.18
C GLY A 347 7.18 -1.93 7.46
N CYS A 348 7.44 -3.21 7.74
CA CYS A 348 8.45 -4.04 7.06
C CYS A 348 7.93 -4.56 5.71
N VAL A 349 7.50 -3.65 4.83
CA VAL A 349 6.81 -3.99 3.58
C VAL A 349 7.70 -4.77 2.60
N VAL A 350 9.03 -4.51 2.61
CA VAL A 350 10.01 -5.21 1.76
C VAL A 350 10.17 -6.67 2.19
N ASP A 351 10.24 -6.94 3.49
CA ASP A 351 10.31 -8.30 4.01
C ASP A 351 9.05 -9.10 3.70
N ALA A 352 7.88 -8.46 3.83
CA ALA A 352 6.61 -9.03 3.41
C ALA A 352 6.61 -9.39 1.91
N PHE A 353 7.10 -8.50 1.04
CA PHE A 353 7.26 -8.76 -0.39
C PHE A 353 8.20 -9.94 -0.67
N ASN A 354 9.39 -9.94 -0.06
CA ASN A 354 10.39 -11.00 -0.25
C ASN A 354 9.85 -12.37 0.18
N LEU A 355 9.13 -12.41 1.30
CA LEU A 355 8.49 -13.63 1.79
C LEU A 355 7.44 -14.15 0.80
N VAL A 356 6.55 -13.29 0.30
CA VAL A 356 5.54 -13.68 -0.69
C VAL A 356 6.18 -14.19 -1.98
N ASN A 357 7.25 -13.55 -2.45
CA ASN A 357 7.95 -13.97 -3.66
C ASN A 357 8.66 -15.33 -3.47
N LYS A 358 9.35 -15.52 -2.34
CA LYS A 358 10.00 -16.81 -2.00
C LYS A 358 8.97 -17.94 -1.93
N MET A 359 7.88 -17.74 -1.20
CA MET A 359 6.80 -18.72 -1.06
C MET A 359 6.06 -18.96 -2.38
N GLY A 360 5.99 -17.93 -3.23
CA GLY A 360 5.41 -18.04 -4.56
C GLY A 360 6.17 -18.98 -5.50
N LYS A 361 7.51 -19.04 -5.40
CA LYS A 361 8.33 -20.02 -6.16
C LYS A 361 8.04 -21.47 -5.78
N VAL A 362 7.56 -21.69 -4.55
CA VAL A 362 7.14 -23.00 -4.03
C VAL A 362 5.66 -23.29 -4.34
N GLY A 363 4.98 -22.40 -5.08
CA GLY A 363 3.55 -22.54 -5.44
C GLY A 363 2.57 -22.15 -4.32
N LEU A 364 3.06 -21.60 -3.20
CA LEU A 364 2.21 -21.17 -2.09
C LEU A 364 1.77 -19.71 -2.26
N ALA A 365 0.58 -19.40 -1.79
CA ALA A 365 0.00 -18.07 -1.94
C ALA A 365 -0.72 -17.64 -0.65
N PRO A 366 -0.46 -16.43 -0.13
CA PRO A 366 -1.33 -15.87 0.90
C PRO A 366 -2.73 -15.59 0.32
N SER A 367 -3.66 -15.25 1.21
CA SER A 367 -5.02 -14.88 0.80
C SER A 367 -5.05 -13.65 -0.12
N SER A 368 -6.06 -13.57 -1.00
CA SER A 368 -6.27 -12.43 -1.90
C SER A 368 -6.32 -11.09 -1.15
N PHE A 369 -6.92 -11.08 0.05
CA PHE A 369 -6.97 -9.90 0.91
C PHE A 369 -5.56 -9.38 1.29
N VAL A 370 -4.64 -10.29 1.62
CA VAL A 370 -3.27 -9.92 2.01
C VAL A 370 -2.46 -9.44 0.81
N TYR A 371 -2.62 -10.06 -0.37
CA TYR A 371 -2.04 -9.55 -1.61
C TYR A 371 -2.50 -8.13 -1.92
N ASN A 372 -3.81 -7.88 -1.92
CA ASN A 372 -4.38 -6.54 -2.14
C ASN A 372 -3.86 -5.53 -1.10
N SER A 373 -3.80 -5.93 0.16
CA SER A 373 -3.30 -5.11 1.26
C SER A 373 -1.81 -4.77 1.11
N LEU A 374 -0.99 -5.71 0.66
CA LEU A 374 0.44 -5.54 0.45
C LEU A 374 0.73 -4.67 -0.78
N ILE A 375 0.01 -4.88 -1.89
CA ILE A 375 0.09 -4.02 -3.08
C ILE A 375 -0.27 -2.57 -2.71
N ASN A 376 -1.34 -2.36 -1.96
CA ASN A 376 -1.73 -1.03 -1.52
C ASN A 376 -0.65 -0.35 -0.64
N SER A 377 0.05 -1.08 0.23
CA SER A 377 1.18 -0.51 0.99
C SER A 377 2.38 -0.20 0.08
N LEU A 378 2.72 -1.09 -0.85
CA LEU A 378 3.81 -0.84 -1.80
C LEU A 378 3.52 0.36 -2.74
N CYS A 379 2.26 0.56 -3.12
CA CYS A 379 1.82 1.73 -3.87
C CYS A 379 1.99 3.04 -3.09
N LYS A 380 1.82 3.00 -1.76
CA LYS A 380 2.07 4.15 -0.87
C LYS A 380 3.55 4.44 -0.69
N ASP A 381 4.38 3.40 -0.65
CA ASP A 381 5.84 3.50 -0.55
C ASP A 381 6.52 3.78 -1.91
N GLU A 382 5.74 3.97 -2.98
CA GLU A 382 6.20 4.21 -4.37
C GLU A 382 7.16 3.13 -4.93
N LYS A 383 7.03 1.88 -4.43
CA LYS A 383 7.84 0.72 -4.86
C LYS A 383 7.22 0.01 -6.07
N LEU A 384 7.29 0.66 -7.22
CA LEU A 384 6.55 0.27 -8.43
C LEU A 384 6.99 -1.07 -9.03
N LYS A 385 8.29 -1.40 -8.98
CA LYS A 385 8.79 -2.66 -9.57
C LYS A 385 8.25 -3.88 -8.81
N GLU A 386 8.22 -3.77 -7.49
CA GLU A 386 7.69 -4.78 -6.58
C GLU A 386 6.17 -4.95 -6.77
N VAL A 387 5.45 -3.84 -7.02
CA VAL A 387 4.02 -3.87 -7.36
C VAL A 387 3.77 -4.68 -8.65
N GLU A 388 4.54 -4.44 -9.73
CA GLU A 388 4.36 -5.19 -10.98
C GLU A 388 4.67 -6.69 -10.83
N ALA A 389 5.69 -7.02 -10.03
CA ALA A 389 6.07 -8.40 -9.74
C ALA A 389 4.97 -9.14 -8.96
N LEU A 390 4.40 -8.51 -7.92
CA LEU A 390 3.29 -9.11 -7.17
C LEU A 390 2.03 -9.28 -8.02
N PHE A 391 1.73 -8.31 -8.89
CA PHE A 391 0.59 -8.41 -9.80
C PHE A 391 0.72 -9.62 -10.73
N THR A 392 1.90 -9.81 -11.33
CA THR A 392 2.16 -10.94 -12.23
C THR A 392 2.04 -12.28 -11.50
N ASN A 393 2.65 -12.39 -10.32
CA ASN A 393 2.57 -13.58 -9.46
C ASN A 393 1.11 -13.89 -9.04
N MET A 394 0.31 -12.87 -8.78
CA MET A 394 -1.10 -13.03 -8.46
C MET A 394 -1.92 -13.52 -9.66
N GLY A 395 -1.64 -13.01 -10.85
CA GLY A 395 -2.28 -13.44 -12.11
C GLY A 395 -1.97 -14.88 -12.50
N GLU A 396 -0.70 -15.31 -12.37
CA GLU A 396 -0.29 -16.71 -12.60
C GLU A 396 -1.04 -17.71 -11.71
N LYS A 397 -1.49 -17.26 -10.53
CA LYS A 397 -2.24 -18.07 -9.56
C LYS A 397 -3.76 -17.96 -9.70
N GLY A 398 -4.25 -17.27 -10.74
CA GLY A 398 -5.68 -17.10 -11.00
C GLY A 398 -6.41 -16.25 -9.95
N LEU A 399 -5.69 -15.37 -9.24
CA LEU A 399 -6.28 -14.46 -8.27
C LEU A 399 -6.53 -13.09 -8.92
N TYR A 400 -7.73 -12.53 -8.71
CA TYR A 400 -8.12 -11.24 -9.26
C TYR A 400 -7.99 -10.12 -8.23
N LEU A 401 -7.49 -8.97 -8.69
CA LEU A 401 -7.47 -7.74 -7.89
C LEU A 401 -8.88 -7.18 -7.69
N SER A 402 -9.02 -6.42 -6.61
CA SER A 402 -10.20 -5.56 -6.42
C SER A 402 -10.10 -4.27 -7.26
N ASP A 403 -11.25 -3.67 -7.58
CA ASP A 403 -11.35 -2.35 -8.25
C ASP A 403 -10.51 -1.28 -7.54
N ILE A 404 -10.57 -1.25 -6.20
CA ILE A 404 -9.81 -0.31 -5.36
C ILE A 404 -8.29 -0.53 -5.54
N THR A 405 -7.84 -1.77 -5.69
CA THR A 405 -6.41 -2.07 -5.88
C THR A 405 -5.92 -1.56 -7.24
N TYR A 406 -6.71 -1.74 -8.31
CA TYR A 406 -6.39 -1.18 -9.63
C TYR A 406 -6.32 0.35 -9.60
N SER A 407 -7.30 1.01 -8.95
CA SER A 407 -7.30 2.46 -8.78
C SER A 407 -6.04 2.97 -8.06
N ASN A 408 -5.65 2.33 -6.95
CA ASN A 408 -4.46 2.71 -6.20
C ASN A 408 -3.17 2.49 -7.00
N MET A 409 -3.07 1.38 -7.74
CA MET A 409 -1.93 1.12 -8.63
C MET A 409 -1.84 2.18 -9.71
N ILE A 410 -2.92 2.41 -10.48
CA ILE A 410 -2.96 3.40 -11.56
C ILE A 410 -2.57 4.78 -11.02
N ASN A 411 -3.12 5.21 -9.88
CA ASN A 411 -2.77 6.48 -9.25
C ASN A 411 -1.29 6.55 -8.84
N SER A 412 -0.73 5.48 -8.27
CA SER A 412 0.69 5.39 -7.89
C SER A 412 1.64 5.49 -9.11
N PHE A 413 1.34 4.75 -10.19
CA PHE A 413 2.07 4.86 -11.46
C PHE A 413 1.92 6.26 -12.11
N CYS A 414 0.75 6.90 -11.98
CA CYS A 414 0.53 8.26 -12.49
C CYS A 414 1.28 9.34 -11.68
N ARG A 415 1.49 9.13 -10.38
CA ARG A 415 2.25 10.07 -9.53
C ARG A 415 3.74 10.04 -9.84
N SER A 416 4.27 8.85 -10.09
CA SER A 416 5.67 8.60 -10.46
C SER A 416 6.01 8.86 -11.93
N GLY A 417 5.05 9.30 -12.75
CA GLY A 417 5.26 9.65 -14.16
C GLY A 417 5.31 8.48 -15.13
N GLN A 418 5.13 7.24 -14.67
CA GLN A 418 5.10 6.02 -15.51
C GLN A 418 3.70 5.80 -16.12
N LEU A 419 3.28 6.72 -16.99
CA LEU A 419 1.92 6.73 -17.56
C LEU A 419 1.63 5.53 -18.46
N ASP A 420 2.63 5.00 -19.17
CA ASP A 420 2.44 3.85 -20.07
C ASP A 420 2.09 2.57 -19.28
N SER A 421 2.75 2.34 -18.14
CA SER A 421 2.39 1.26 -17.22
C SER A 421 0.98 1.46 -16.65
N ALA A 422 0.60 2.70 -16.31
CA ALA A 422 -0.74 3.00 -15.81
C ALA A 422 -1.84 2.70 -16.84
N LEU A 423 -1.64 3.08 -18.12
CA LEU A 423 -2.55 2.75 -19.22
C LEU A 423 -2.65 1.24 -19.46
N ARG A 424 -1.52 0.52 -19.38
CA ARG A 424 -1.50 -0.95 -19.47
C ARG A 424 -2.36 -1.59 -18.39
N PHE A 425 -2.32 -1.09 -17.15
CA PHE A 425 -3.17 -1.61 -16.07
C PHE A 425 -4.65 -1.27 -16.26
N LEU A 426 -4.99 -0.12 -16.84
CA LEU A 426 -6.37 0.21 -17.22
C LEU A 426 -6.92 -0.76 -18.29
N GLY A 427 -6.08 -1.12 -19.28
CA GLY A 427 -6.39 -2.12 -20.29
C GLY A 427 -6.67 -3.50 -19.68
N LYS A 428 -5.75 -3.99 -18.84
CA LYS A 428 -5.90 -5.27 -18.12
C LYS A 428 -7.14 -5.31 -17.23
N MET A 429 -7.46 -4.22 -16.54
CA MET A 429 -8.70 -4.11 -15.76
C MET A 429 -9.94 -4.34 -16.63
N THR A 430 -9.95 -3.76 -17.83
CA THR A 430 -11.06 -3.90 -18.80
C THR A 430 -11.12 -5.32 -19.37
N GLU A 431 -9.98 -5.96 -19.66
CA GLU A 431 -9.89 -7.35 -20.12
C GLU A 431 -10.47 -8.36 -19.10
N VAL A 432 -10.27 -8.09 -17.80
CA VAL A 432 -10.82 -8.89 -16.69
C VAL A 432 -12.34 -8.66 -16.51
N GLY A 433 -12.93 -7.71 -17.26
CA GLY A 433 -14.36 -7.40 -17.21
C GLY A 433 -14.76 -6.40 -16.13
N LEU A 434 -13.80 -5.75 -15.46
CA LEU A 434 -14.07 -4.66 -14.53
C LEU A 434 -14.31 -3.36 -15.32
N LYS A 435 -15.37 -2.63 -14.98
CA LYS A 435 -15.72 -1.36 -15.65
C LYS A 435 -14.91 -0.22 -15.06
N PRO A 436 -14.08 0.49 -15.86
CA PRO A 436 -13.38 1.66 -15.40
C PRO A 436 -14.32 2.74 -14.86
N THR A 437 -13.90 3.40 -13.80
CA THR A 437 -14.63 4.51 -13.15
C THR A 437 -13.85 5.82 -13.24
N VAL A 438 -14.46 6.91 -12.79
CA VAL A 438 -13.83 8.25 -12.71
C VAL A 438 -12.50 8.22 -11.94
N HIS A 439 -12.37 7.35 -10.94
CA HIS A 439 -11.16 7.21 -10.11
C HIS A 439 -9.96 6.63 -10.88
N HIS A 440 -10.20 5.95 -12.00
CA HIS A 440 -9.15 5.40 -12.86
C HIS A 440 -8.71 6.40 -13.93
N TYR A 441 -9.68 7.10 -14.56
CA TYR A 441 -9.41 8.08 -15.60
C TYR A 441 -8.80 9.39 -15.09
N ASN A 442 -9.28 9.93 -13.96
CA ASN A 442 -8.80 11.23 -13.48
C ASN A 442 -7.29 11.27 -13.17
N PRO A 443 -6.68 10.26 -12.50
CA PRO A 443 -5.23 10.22 -12.30
C PRO A 443 -4.45 10.14 -13.61
N LEU A 444 -4.93 9.39 -14.60
CA LEU A 444 -4.31 9.29 -15.93
C LEU A 444 -4.37 10.64 -16.65
N ILE A 445 -5.55 11.26 -16.71
CA ILE A 445 -5.76 12.58 -17.35
C ILE A 445 -4.87 13.62 -16.66
N SER A 446 -4.88 13.68 -15.33
CA SER A 446 -4.03 14.59 -14.55
C SER A 446 -2.54 14.33 -14.76
N GLY A 447 -2.12 13.06 -14.82
CA GLY A 447 -0.75 12.64 -15.12
C GLY A 447 -0.29 13.08 -16.50
N HIS A 448 -1.10 12.82 -17.54
CA HIS A 448 -0.82 13.25 -18.90
C HIS A 448 -0.81 14.78 -19.04
N CYS A 449 -1.69 15.50 -18.34
CA CYS A 449 -1.67 16.96 -18.30
C CYS A 449 -0.40 17.51 -17.65
N ARG A 450 0.12 16.87 -16.58
CA ARG A 450 1.37 17.27 -15.92
C ARG A 450 2.62 17.06 -16.79
N LEU A 451 2.62 16.05 -17.65
CA LEU A 451 3.74 15.77 -18.58
C LEU A 451 3.59 16.47 -19.94
N GLY A 452 2.57 17.31 -20.09
CA GLY A 452 2.32 18.02 -21.34
C GLY A 452 1.86 17.15 -22.52
N LYS A 453 1.20 16.02 -22.24
CA LYS A 453 0.62 15.12 -23.26
C LYS A 453 -0.89 15.36 -23.41
N TRP A 454 -1.30 16.57 -23.79
CA TRP A 454 -2.71 17.01 -23.85
C TRP A 454 -3.56 16.27 -24.87
N HIS A 455 -3.03 15.88 -26.03
CA HIS A 455 -3.79 15.12 -27.02
C HIS A 455 -4.25 13.77 -26.45
N THR A 456 -3.36 13.07 -25.75
CA THR A 456 -3.69 11.82 -25.04
C THR A 456 -4.67 12.08 -23.90
N ALA A 457 -4.50 13.15 -23.13
CA ALA A 457 -5.44 13.51 -22.07
C ALA A 457 -6.87 13.77 -22.60
N LYS A 458 -7.00 14.46 -23.74
CA LYS A 458 -8.29 14.70 -24.41
C LYS A 458 -8.89 13.40 -24.96
N TYR A 459 -8.07 12.53 -25.55
CA TYR A 459 -8.51 11.21 -25.99
C TYR A 459 -9.06 10.38 -24.83
N LEU A 460 -8.38 10.38 -23.68
CA LEU A 460 -8.85 9.66 -22.48
C LEU A 460 -10.19 10.19 -21.96
N VAL A 461 -10.45 11.51 -22.08
CA VAL A 461 -11.77 12.07 -21.75
C VAL A 461 -12.83 11.61 -22.73
N GLN A 462 -12.51 11.54 -24.03
CA GLN A 462 -13.44 11.02 -25.03
C GLN A 462 -13.73 9.54 -24.78
N GLU A 463 -12.71 8.73 -24.53
CA GLU A 463 -12.85 7.31 -24.19
C GLU A 463 -13.70 7.10 -22.92
N MET A 464 -13.51 7.95 -21.91
CA MET A 464 -14.30 7.98 -20.69
C MET A 464 -15.79 8.21 -20.99
N ILE A 465 -16.11 9.17 -21.88
CA ILE A 465 -17.48 9.47 -22.32
C ILE A 465 -18.07 8.32 -23.12
N ASP A 466 -17.31 7.77 -24.08
CA ASP A 466 -17.75 6.68 -24.96
C ASP A 466 -18.07 5.41 -24.16
N LYS A 467 -17.36 5.18 -23.04
CA LYS A 467 -17.61 4.09 -22.09
C LYS A 467 -18.72 4.40 -21.07
N GLY A 468 -19.41 5.54 -21.18
CA GLY A 468 -20.54 5.93 -20.34
C GLY A 468 -20.15 6.48 -18.97
N VAL A 469 -18.90 6.92 -18.77
CA VAL A 469 -18.45 7.55 -17.54
C VAL A 469 -18.50 9.08 -17.70
N ALA A 470 -19.33 9.76 -16.91
CA ALA A 470 -19.50 11.20 -17.05
C ALA A 470 -18.29 11.99 -16.49
N PRO A 471 -17.71 12.94 -17.25
CA PRO A 471 -16.68 13.85 -16.75
C PRO A 471 -17.15 14.62 -15.51
N THR A 472 -16.24 14.85 -14.57
CA THR A 472 -16.51 15.53 -13.29
C THR A 472 -15.75 16.86 -13.21
N VAL A 473 -16.00 17.64 -12.15
CA VAL A 473 -15.24 18.86 -11.82
C VAL A 473 -13.72 18.60 -11.85
N VAL A 474 -13.27 17.46 -11.32
CA VAL A 474 -11.85 17.08 -11.27
C VAL A 474 -11.29 16.83 -12.67
N THR A 475 -12.08 16.22 -13.56
CA THR A 475 -11.71 15.94 -14.95
C THR A 475 -11.45 17.24 -15.72
N TYR A 476 -12.41 18.18 -15.67
CA TYR A 476 -12.29 19.49 -16.32
C TYR A 476 -11.19 20.34 -15.69
N THR A 477 -11.11 20.38 -14.36
CA THR A 477 -10.06 21.15 -13.65
C THR A 477 -8.66 20.65 -14.00
N SER A 478 -8.48 19.32 -14.16
CA SER A 478 -7.19 18.75 -14.56
C SER A 478 -6.78 19.19 -15.98
N LEU A 479 -7.71 19.17 -16.93
CA LEU A 479 -7.47 19.66 -18.30
C LEU A 479 -7.19 21.17 -18.31
N ILE A 480 -8.03 21.97 -17.65
CA ILE A 480 -7.87 23.43 -17.54
C ILE A 480 -6.50 23.77 -16.95
N SER A 481 -6.12 23.13 -15.84
CA SER A 481 -4.80 23.32 -15.23
C SER A 481 -3.65 22.93 -16.16
N GLY A 482 -3.80 21.84 -16.92
CA GLY A 482 -2.85 21.43 -17.96
C GLY A 482 -2.66 22.51 -19.03
N TYR A 483 -3.75 22.96 -19.67
CA TYR A 483 -3.68 23.98 -20.71
C TYR A 483 -3.16 25.34 -20.20
N CYS A 484 -3.54 25.75 -18.99
CA CYS A 484 -3.01 26.96 -18.36
C CYS A 484 -1.50 26.88 -18.06
N LYS A 485 -0.96 25.69 -17.77
CA LYS A 485 0.49 25.50 -17.56
C LYS A 485 1.30 25.56 -18.85
N GLU A 486 0.69 25.35 -20.00
CA GLU A 486 1.38 25.50 -21.30
C GLU A 486 1.28 26.91 -21.86
N GLY A 487 0.37 27.73 -21.35
CA GLY A 487 0.08 29.06 -21.88
C GLY A 487 -1.08 29.09 -22.87
N GLU A 488 -1.75 27.96 -23.12
CA GLU A 488 -2.94 27.84 -24.00
C GLU A 488 -4.23 28.29 -23.28
N VAL A 489 -4.23 29.54 -22.80
CA VAL A 489 -5.29 30.09 -21.94
C VAL A 489 -6.66 30.12 -22.65
N HIS A 490 -6.70 30.40 -23.97
CA HIS A 490 -7.95 30.41 -24.74
C HIS A 490 -8.66 29.05 -24.74
N THR A 491 -7.91 27.96 -24.89
CA THR A 491 -8.47 26.61 -24.85
C THR A 491 -8.95 26.26 -23.45
N ALA A 492 -8.25 26.71 -22.40
CA ALA A 492 -8.67 26.54 -21.02
C ALA A 492 -10.02 27.24 -20.73
N PHE A 493 -10.22 28.47 -21.22
CA PHE A 493 -11.51 29.16 -21.10
C PHE A 493 -12.62 28.48 -21.90
N ARG A 494 -12.35 27.92 -23.09
CA ARG A 494 -13.35 27.14 -23.81
C ARG A 494 -13.84 25.94 -23.00
N LEU A 495 -12.92 25.23 -22.33
CA LEU A 495 -13.26 24.12 -21.43
C LEU A 495 -14.02 24.57 -20.18
N TYR A 496 -13.69 25.75 -19.65
CA TYR A 496 -14.43 26.37 -18.54
C TYR A 496 -15.89 26.66 -18.93
N HIS A 497 -16.13 27.26 -20.09
CA HIS A 497 -17.49 27.51 -20.60
C HIS A 497 -18.24 26.22 -20.93
N GLU A 498 -17.55 25.20 -21.44
CA GLU A 498 -18.15 23.87 -21.64
C GLU A 498 -18.58 23.23 -20.31
N MET A 499 -17.73 23.33 -19.28
CA MET A 499 -18.00 22.83 -17.93
C MET A 499 -19.24 23.51 -17.32
N THR A 500 -19.32 24.85 -17.37
CA THR A 500 -20.47 25.60 -16.86
C THR A 500 -21.73 25.36 -17.70
N GLY A 501 -21.61 25.26 -19.03
CA GLY A 501 -22.71 24.93 -19.94
C GLY A 501 -23.31 23.53 -19.72
N LYS A 502 -22.52 22.58 -19.22
CA LYS A 502 -22.97 21.25 -18.80
C LYS A 502 -23.54 21.21 -17.37
N GLY A 503 -23.66 22.36 -16.69
CA GLY A 503 -24.17 22.46 -15.32
C GLY A 503 -23.18 21.98 -14.26
N ILE A 504 -21.89 21.85 -14.58
CA ILE A 504 -20.85 21.46 -13.63
C ILE A 504 -20.27 22.74 -13.00
N SER A 505 -20.51 22.95 -11.71
CA SER A 505 -20.04 24.15 -11.00
C SER A 505 -18.50 24.17 -10.84
N PRO A 506 -17.81 25.25 -11.27
CA PRO A 506 -16.39 25.47 -11.00
C PRO A 506 -16.10 25.47 -9.50
N ASN A 507 -14.93 24.95 -9.11
CA ASN A 507 -14.46 25.00 -7.73
C ASN A 507 -13.23 25.92 -7.58
N ILE A 508 -12.74 26.07 -6.34
CA ILE A 508 -11.56 26.88 -6.01
C ILE A 508 -10.36 26.55 -6.92
N TYR A 509 -10.14 25.26 -7.19
CA TYR A 509 -9.02 24.80 -8.01
C TYR A 509 -9.21 25.16 -9.50
N THR A 510 -10.44 25.15 -10.01
CA THR A 510 -10.75 25.59 -11.38
C THR A 510 -10.41 27.07 -11.57
N PHE A 511 -10.90 27.93 -10.66
CA PHE A 511 -10.60 29.37 -10.70
C PHE A 511 -9.10 29.64 -10.53
N THR A 512 -8.46 29.01 -9.53
CA THR A 512 -7.02 29.17 -9.28
C THR A 512 -6.18 28.78 -10.50
N ALA A 513 -6.55 27.72 -11.22
CA ALA A 513 -5.85 27.28 -12.43
C ALA A 513 -5.97 28.32 -13.57
N LEU A 514 -7.16 28.88 -13.79
CA LEU A 514 -7.40 29.91 -14.81
C LEU A 514 -6.69 31.22 -14.48
N ILE A 515 -6.79 31.68 -13.22
CA ILE A 515 -6.07 32.85 -12.70
C ILE A 515 -4.57 32.66 -12.91
N TYR A 516 -4.03 31.49 -12.54
CA TYR A 516 -2.62 31.17 -12.77
C TYR A 516 -2.22 31.24 -14.25
N GLY A 517 -3.04 30.68 -15.15
CA GLY A 517 -2.83 30.76 -16.59
C GLY A 517 -2.78 32.20 -17.10
N LEU A 518 -3.73 33.04 -16.67
CA LEU A 518 -3.78 34.46 -17.02
C LEU A 518 -2.58 35.25 -16.46
N CYS A 519 -2.19 34.98 -15.21
CA CYS A 519 -1.00 35.57 -14.61
C CYS A 519 0.28 35.19 -15.35
N ARG A 520 0.37 33.97 -15.88
CA ARG A 520 1.51 33.56 -16.73
C ARG A 520 1.50 34.17 -18.12
N ALA A 521 0.32 34.40 -18.69
CA ALA A 521 0.16 35.14 -19.94
C ALA A 521 0.35 36.66 -19.78
N ASN A 522 0.65 37.13 -18.57
CA ASN A 522 0.81 38.54 -18.21
C ASN A 522 -0.46 39.39 -18.48
N VAL A 523 -1.64 38.78 -18.38
CA VAL A 523 -2.96 39.43 -18.53
C VAL A 523 -3.61 39.61 -17.16
N ILE A 524 -2.99 40.42 -16.30
CA ILE A 524 -3.35 40.53 -14.88
C ILE A 524 -4.72 41.19 -14.64
N ALA A 525 -5.16 42.08 -15.53
CA ALA A 525 -6.47 42.71 -15.43
C ALA A 525 -7.62 41.69 -15.49
N GLU A 526 -7.55 40.73 -16.42
CA GLU A 526 -8.55 39.65 -16.52
C GLU A 526 -8.42 38.65 -15.36
N ALA A 527 -7.19 38.42 -14.86
CA ALA A 527 -6.98 37.58 -13.68
C ALA A 527 -7.65 38.18 -12.43
N SER A 528 -7.57 39.50 -12.27
CA SER A 528 -8.21 40.24 -11.17
C SER A 528 -9.73 40.19 -11.25
N LYS A 529 -10.31 40.37 -12.45
CA LYS A 529 -11.76 40.20 -12.66
C LYS A 529 -12.22 38.80 -12.28
N LEU A 530 -11.50 37.76 -12.71
CA LEU A 530 -11.86 36.38 -12.40
C LEU A 530 -11.72 36.07 -10.90
N PHE A 531 -10.77 36.72 -10.22
CA PHE A 531 -10.62 36.63 -8.77
C PHE A 531 -11.78 37.30 -8.01
N ASP A 532 -12.34 38.39 -8.54
CA ASP A 532 -13.54 39.03 -7.99
C ASP A 532 -14.81 38.23 -8.30
N GLU A 533 -14.98 37.74 -9.54
CA GLU A 533 -16.08 36.84 -9.93
C GLU A 533 -16.13 35.58 -9.05
N MET A 534 -14.97 35.02 -8.70
CA MET A 534 -14.87 33.89 -7.78
C MET A 534 -15.54 34.21 -6.42
N ARG A 535 -15.37 35.44 -5.91
CA ARG A 535 -15.99 35.92 -4.66
C ARG A 535 -17.50 36.13 -4.84
N GLU A 536 -17.94 36.67 -5.97
CA GLU A 536 -19.36 36.84 -6.30
C GLU A 536 -20.12 35.50 -6.37
N TRP A 537 -19.43 34.44 -6.82
CA TRP A 537 -19.96 33.07 -6.83
C TRP A 537 -19.92 32.37 -5.46
N ASN A 538 -19.62 33.10 -4.38
CA ASN A 538 -19.43 32.58 -3.03
C ASN A 538 -18.34 31.51 -2.91
N VAL A 539 -17.37 31.51 -3.83
CA VAL A 539 -16.19 30.64 -3.77
C VAL A 539 -15.06 31.44 -3.10
N SER A 540 -14.72 31.11 -1.85
CA SER A 540 -13.69 31.87 -1.12
C SER A 540 -12.28 31.51 -1.62
N PRO A 541 -11.43 32.49 -1.98
CA PRO A 541 -10.02 32.26 -2.30
C PRO A 541 -9.27 31.61 -1.13
N ASN A 542 -8.42 30.62 -1.44
CA ASN A 542 -7.55 29.98 -0.44
C ASN A 542 -6.12 30.52 -0.51
N GLU A 543 -5.20 30.00 0.31
CA GLU A 543 -3.80 30.47 0.36
C GLU A 543 -3.14 30.41 -1.02
N VAL A 544 -3.40 29.33 -1.78
CA VAL A 544 -2.85 29.14 -3.12
C VAL A 544 -3.38 30.19 -4.10
N THR A 545 -4.66 30.54 -4.05
CA THR A 545 -5.23 31.57 -4.94
C THR A 545 -4.60 32.95 -4.68
N TYR A 546 -4.40 33.34 -3.42
CA TYR A 546 -3.71 34.58 -3.08
C TYR A 546 -2.25 34.55 -3.53
N ASN A 547 -1.53 33.45 -3.29
CA ASN A 547 -0.13 33.30 -3.71
C ASN A 547 0.02 33.48 -5.23
N VAL A 548 -0.91 32.93 -6.02
CA VAL A 548 -0.93 33.10 -7.49
C VAL A 548 -1.15 34.57 -7.89
N MET A 549 -2.09 35.28 -7.25
CA MET A 549 -2.35 36.70 -7.54
C MET A 549 -1.18 37.60 -7.11
N ILE A 550 -0.60 37.36 -5.94
CA ILE A 550 0.59 38.05 -5.44
C ILE A 550 1.76 37.84 -6.40
N GLU A 551 1.99 36.60 -6.84
CA GLU A 551 3.04 36.30 -7.83
C GLU A 551 2.78 36.99 -9.17
N GLY A 552 1.53 37.00 -9.65
CA GLY A 552 1.13 37.69 -10.87
C GLY A 552 1.46 39.18 -10.83
N HIS A 553 1.03 39.89 -9.79
CA HIS A 553 1.32 41.31 -9.62
C HIS A 553 2.81 41.62 -9.40
N CYS A 554 3.53 40.74 -8.70
CA CYS A 554 4.99 40.86 -8.57
C CYS A 554 5.72 40.77 -9.92
N ARG A 555 5.25 39.90 -10.83
CA ARG A 555 5.82 39.76 -12.19
C ARG A 555 5.49 40.95 -13.09
N GLU A 556 4.28 41.50 -12.98
CA GLU A 556 3.89 42.74 -13.67
C GLU A 556 4.68 43.96 -13.17
N GLY A 557 5.19 43.90 -11.94
CA GLY A 557 5.92 44.98 -11.27
C GLY A 557 5.03 45.86 -10.38
N ASN A 558 3.76 45.51 -10.20
CA ASN A 558 2.85 46.22 -9.31
C ASN A 558 2.95 45.69 -7.86
N ILE A 559 4.07 45.99 -7.21
CA ILE A 559 4.36 45.50 -5.86
C ILE A 559 3.39 46.06 -4.80
N ALA A 560 2.90 47.29 -4.97
CA ALA A 560 1.96 47.89 -4.03
C ALA A 560 0.69 47.02 -3.88
N ARG A 561 0.10 46.62 -5.01
CA ARG A 561 -1.06 45.73 -5.00
C ARG A 561 -0.74 44.33 -4.45
N ALA A 562 0.48 43.84 -4.66
CA ALA A 562 0.92 42.56 -4.12
C ALA A 562 0.98 42.56 -2.58
N PHE A 563 1.43 43.66 -1.95
CA PHE A 563 1.39 43.81 -0.49
C PHE A 563 -0.03 44.01 0.04
N GLU A 564 -0.89 44.77 -0.64
CA GLU A 564 -2.31 44.88 -0.27
C GLU A 564 -3.02 43.51 -0.26
N LEU A 565 -2.71 42.64 -1.24
CA LEU A 565 -3.25 41.29 -1.28
C LEU A 565 -2.70 40.38 -0.17
N HIS A 566 -1.45 40.59 0.23
CA HIS A 566 -0.86 39.92 1.39
C HIS A 566 -1.57 40.35 2.68
N ASP A 567 -1.81 41.65 2.86
CA ASP A 567 -2.48 42.17 4.05
C ASP A 567 -3.93 41.69 4.11
N GLU A 568 -4.64 41.67 2.98
CA GLU A 568 -5.98 41.08 2.86
C GLU A 568 -6.00 39.58 3.21
N MET A 569 -4.96 38.83 2.83
CA MET A 569 -4.81 37.41 3.17
C MET A 569 -4.69 37.23 4.69
N VAL A 570 -3.85 38.05 5.34
CA VAL A 570 -3.65 38.02 6.81
C VAL A 570 -4.91 38.42 7.56
N GLU A 571 -5.61 39.48 7.13
CA GLU A 571 -6.86 39.94 7.75
C GLU A 571 -7.96 38.87 7.72
N LYS A 572 -7.98 38.03 6.67
CA LYS A 572 -8.92 36.91 6.54
C LYS A 572 -8.52 35.67 7.32
N GLY A 573 -7.41 35.71 8.06
CA GLY A 573 -6.90 34.60 8.87
C GLY A 573 -6.25 33.47 8.06
N LEU A 574 -5.89 33.73 6.81
CA LEU A 574 -5.10 32.80 6.00
C LEU A 574 -3.62 32.98 6.36
N ALA A 575 -2.92 31.90 6.71
CA ALA A 575 -1.53 31.98 7.14
C ALA A 575 -0.60 32.11 5.92
N PRO A 576 0.13 33.23 5.74
CA PRO A 576 1.12 33.34 4.69
C PRO A 576 2.26 32.34 4.91
N ASP A 577 2.80 31.83 3.82
CA ASP A 577 3.88 30.84 3.85
C ASP A 577 5.07 31.26 2.99
N THR A 578 6.06 30.39 2.86
CA THR A 578 7.24 30.67 2.04
C THR A 578 6.91 30.86 0.55
N TYR A 579 5.78 30.34 0.06
CA TYR A 579 5.29 30.58 -1.29
C TYR A 579 4.62 31.95 -1.44
N THR A 580 4.14 32.56 -0.35
CA THR A 580 3.69 33.96 -0.31
C THR A 580 4.87 34.93 -0.28
N TYR A 581 5.85 34.69 0.59
CA TYR A 581 6.95 35.63 0.81
C TYR A 581 7.98 35.64 -0.33
N ARG A 582 8.28 34.48 -0.93
CA ARG A 582 9.26 34.40 -2.03
C ARG A 582 8.91 35.31 -3.22
N PRO A 583 7.67 35.31 -3.77
CA PRO A 583 7.29 36.24 -4.83
C PRO A 583 7.42 37.71 -4.45
N LEU A 584 7.06 38.11 -3.23
CA LEU A 584 7.20 39.49 -2.74
C LEU A 584 8.68 39.93 -2.70
N ILE A 585 9.55 39.10 -2.12
CA ILE A 585 11.00 39.31 -2.08
C ILE A 585 11.57 39.39 -3.51
N SER A 586 11.21 38.43 -4.37
CA SER A 586 11.64 38.38 -5.76
C SER A 586 11.13 39.58 -6.57
N GLY A 587 9.92 40.06 -6.31
CA GLY A 587 9.33 41.25 -6.90
C GLY A 587 10.15 42.49 -6.55
N LEU A 588 10.40 42.73 -5.25
CA LEU A 588 11.21 43.85 -4.77
C LEU A 588 12.62 43.83 -5.37
N CYS A 589 13.24 42.66 -5.41
CA CYS A 589 14.54 42.46 -6.05
C CYS A 589 14.51 42.73 -7.56
N SER A 590 13.39 42.43 -8.24
CA SER A 590 13.25 42.62 -9.68
C SER A 590 13.20 44.09 -10.07
N ILE A 591 12.60 44.94 -9.23
CA ILE A 591 12.50 46.40 -9.40
C ILE A 591 13.77 47.13 -8.93
N GLY A 592 14.73 46.43 -8.31
CA GLY A 592 15.98 47.03 -7.82
C GLY A 592 15.85 47.67 -6.43
N ARG A 593 14.90 47.19 -5.61
CA ARG A 593 14.69 47.61 -4.22
C ARG A 593 15.14 46.50 -3.27
N VAL A 594 16.34 45.93 -3.48
CA VAL A 594 16.82 44.78 -2.70
C VAL A 594 17.02 45.10 -1.22
N SER A 595 17.32 46.35 -0.86
CA SER A 595 17.41 46.77 0.55
C SER A 595 16.08 46.63 1.29
N GLU A 596 14.97 47.00 0.65
CA GLU A 596 13.63 46.82 1.25
C GLU A 596 13.22 45.35 1.31
N ALA A 597 13.65 44.55 0.33
CA ALA A 597 13.46 43.09 0.39
C ALA A 597 14.18 42.47 1.61
N LYS A 598 15.35 43.01 1.97
CA LYS A 598 16.08 42.60 3.17
C LYS A 598 15.39 43.06 4.45
N GLU A 599 14.94 44.32 4.52
CA GLU A 599 14.15 44.82 5.66
C GLU A 599 12.90 43.98 5.89
N PHE A 600 12.17 43.66 4.82
CA PHE A 600 11.00 42.78 4.89
C PHE A 600 11.34 41.39 5.43
N MET A 601 12.44 40.77 4.99
CA MET A 601 12.90 39.49 5.55
C MET A 601 13.29 39.57 7.03
N ASP A 602 13.86 40.70 7.47
CA ASP A 602 14.23 40.91 8.87
C ASP A 602 12.99 41.12 9.76
N ASP A 603 11.94 41.76 9.25
CA ASP A 603 10.66 41.89 9.95
C ASP A 603 9.93 40.55 10.05
N LEU A 604 9.88 39.76 8.98
CA LEU A 604 9.35 38.39 9.02
C LEU A 604 10.07 37.52 10.05
N HIS A 605 11.37 37.75 10.25
CA HIS A 605 12.15 37.04 11.26
C HIS A 605 11.78 37.44 12.69
N LYS A 606 11.54 38.74 12.95
CA LYS A 606 11.08 39.24 14.26
C LYS A 606 9.72 38.65 14.65
N GLU A 607 8.88 38.37 13.67
CA GLU A 607 7.56 37.74 13.87
C GLU A 607 7.61 36.21 14.05
N HIS A 608 8.81 35.62 14.16
CA HIS A 608 9.04 34.17 14.30
C HIS A 608 8.58 33.31 13.10
N ASN A 609 8.46 33.90 11.90
CA ASN A 609 8.14 33.13 10.70
C ASN A 609 9.38 32.32 10.23
N LYS A 610 9.17 31.04 9.90
CA LYS A 610 10.24 30.16 9.40
C LYS A 610 10.48 30.42 7.90
N LEU A 611 11.48 31.23 7.60
CA LEU A 611 12.01 31.37 6.24
C LEU A 611 12.85 30.14 5.87
N ASN A 612 12.76 29.67 4.63
CA ASN A 612 13.54 28.55 4.09
C ASN A 612 14.54 29.01 3.02
N GLU A 613 15.30 28.07 2.43
CA GLU A 613 16.33 28.37 1.41
C GLU A 613 15.74 29.13 0.20
N MET A 614 14.45 28.94 -0.12
CA MET A 614 13.80 29.61 -1.25
C MET A 614 13.69 31.13 -1.09
N CYS A 615 13.51 31.63 0.12
CA CYS A 615 13.43 33.08 0.37
C CYS A 615 14.82 33.71 0.27
N PHE A 616 15.83 33.05 0.85
CA PHE A 616 17.22 33.49 0.77
C PHE A 616 17.76 33.44 -0.66
N SER A 617 17.50 32.37 -1.43
CA SER A 617 17.93 32.30 -2.84
C SER A 617 17.35 33.43 -3.70
N ALA A 618 16.11 33.86 -3.46
CA ALA A 618 15.52 35.01 -4.13
C ALA A 618 16.24 36.32 -3.78
N LEU A 619 16.58 36.52 -2.49
CA LEU A 619 17.36 37.67 -2.02
C LEU A 619 18.80 37.66 -2.57
N LEU A 620 19.47 36.51 -2.53
CA LEU A 620 20.81 36.32 -3.11
C LEU A 620 20.82 36.64 -4.60
N HIS A 621 19.80 36.19 -5.33
CA HIS A 621 19.64 36.51 -6.74
C HIS A 621 19.46 38.02 -6.96
N GLY A 622 18.68 38.69 -6.10
CA GLY A 622 18.55 40.14 -6.07
C GLY A 622 19.88 40.87 -5.90
N TYR A 623 20.64 40.54 -4.85
CA TYR A 623 21.96 41.13 -4.62
C TYR A 623 22.93 40.87 -5.77
N CYS A 624 22.94 39.66 -6.34
CA CYS A 624 23.76 39.32 -7.50
C CYS A 624 23.35 40.11 -8.75
N LYS A 625 22.05 40.36 -8.95
CA LYS A 625 21.53 41.16 -10.07
C LYS A 625 21.97 42.63 -9.97
N GLU A 626 22.00 43.19 -8.76
CA GLU A 626 22.50 44.55 -8.48
C GLU A 626 24.04 44.64 -8.40
N GLY A 627 24.76 43.51 -8.42
CA GLY A 627 26.23 43.47 -8.28
C GLY A 627 26.74 43.64 -6.84
N ARG A 628 25.86 43.59 -5.83
CA ARG A 628 26.17 43.73 -4.40
C ARG A 628 26.66 42.42 -3.78
N LEU A 629 27.76 41.87 -4.30
CA LEU A 629 28.26 40.53 -3.91
C LEU A 629 28.66 40.39 -2.44
N LYS A 630 29.09 41.48 -1.78
CA LYS A 630 29.43 41.45 -0.35
C LYS A 630 28.19 41.22 0.52
N ASP A 631 27.09 41.87 0.18
CA ASP A 631 25.82 41.74 0.90
C ASP A 631 25.22 40.35 0.64
N ALA A 632 25.41 39.79 -0.56
CA ALA A 632 25.04 38.41 -0.87
C ALA A 632 25.78 37.39 0.03
N LEU A 633 27.10 37.54 0.22
CA LEU A 633 27.87 36.68 1.14
C LEU A 633 27.45 36.89 2.60
N GLY A 634 27.11 38.12 2.98
CA GLY A 634 26.57 38.45 4.30
C GLY A 634 25.24 37.72 4.55
N ALA A 635 24.31 37.78 3.60
CA ALA A 635 23.03 37.07 3.66
C ALA A 635 23.21 35.54 3.69
N CYS A 636 24.21 34.99 2.99
CA CYS A 636 24.55 33.57 3.06
C CYS A 636 25.07 33.18 4.46
N SER A 637 25.96 34.00 5.03
CA SER A 637 26.49 33.78 6.38
C SER A 637 25.38 33.84 7.44
N GLU A 638 24.43 34.75 7.27
CA GLU A 638 23.23 34.86 8.10
C GLU A 638 22.33 33.61 7.99
N MET A 639 22.17 33.06 6.80
CA MET A 639 21.42 31.82 6.57
C MET A 639 22.01 30.66 7.37
N VAL A 640 23.34 30.49 7.31
CA VAL A 640 24.07 29.45 8.07
C VAL A 640 23.97 29.69 9.58
N ALA A 641 24.12 30.94 10.04
CA ALA A 641 23.98 31.28 11.46
C ALA A 641 22.58 30.97 12.02
N ARG A 642 21.57 30.88 11.15
CA ARG A 642 20.19 30.54 11.49
C ARG A 642 19.89 29.04 11.42
N GLY A 643 20.89 28.20 11.13
CA GLY A 643 20.74 26.75 11.01
C GLY A 643 20.00 26.32 9.73
N ILE A 644 20.01 27.17 8.70
CA ILE A 644 19.54 26.83 7.36
C ILE A 644 20.78 26.52 6.52
N ASP A 645 20.89 25.27 6.04
CA ASP A 645 22.03 24.86 5.23
C ASP A 645 21.98 25.50 3.84
N VAL A 646 23.15 25.82 3.30
CA VAL A 646 23.25 26.37 1.94
C VAL A 646 23.01 25.25 0.94
N ASP A 647 21.87 25.29 0.26
CA ASP A 647 21.53 24.31 -0.77
C ASP A 647 22.24 24.60 -2.10
N LEU A 648 22.14 23.62 -3.02
CA LEU A 648 22.76 23.70 -4.34
C LEU A 648 22.25 24.90 -5.16
N VAL A 649 20.99 25.30 -4.95
CA VAL A 649 20.36 26.44 -5.66
C VAL A 649 20.98 27.76 -5.20
N CYS A 650 21.20 27.94 -3.90
CA CYS A 650 21.87 29.11 -3.34
C CYS A 650 23.31 29.22 -3.87
N TYR A 651 24.07 28.12 -3.88
CA TYR A 651 25.40 28.09 -4.47
C TYR A 651 25.38 28.41 -5.97
N ALA A 652 24.43 27.87 -6.75
CA ALA A 652 24.30 28.16 -8.17
C ALA A 652 24.03 29.64 -8.45
N VAL A 653 23.15 30.27 -7.67
CA VAL A 653 22.83 31.71 -7.77
C VAL A 653 24.07 32.55 -7.48
N LEU A 654 24.80 32.23 -6.40
CA LEU A 654 26.03 32.93 -6.04
C LEU A 654 27.11 32.76 -7.10
N ILE A 655 27.37 31.52 -7.56
CA ILE A 655 28.34 31.21 -8.61
C ILE A 655 28.01 32.00 -9.88
N HIS A 656 26.75 32.00 -10.32
CA HIS A 656 26.32 32.78 -11.48
C HIS A 656 26.52 34.29 -11.26
N GLY A 657 26.25 34.79 -10.06
CA GLY A 657 26.52 36.18 -9.67
C GLY A 657 28.01 36.55 -9.74
N PHE A 658 28.88 35.74 -9.15
CA PHE A 658 30.34 35.95 -9.17
C PHE A 658 30.91 35.87 -10.59
N LEU A 659 30.41 34.95 -11.41
CA LEU A 659 30.78 34.81 -12.82
C LEU A 659 30.41 36.06 -13.62
N ARG A 660 29.22 36.62 -13.42
CA ARG A 660 28.78 37.87 -14.08
C ARG A 660 29.63 39.08 -13.70
N CYS A 661 30.13 39.14 -12.47
CA CYS A 661 30.99 40.22 -11.99
C CYS A 661 32.49 39.97 -12.25
N HIS A 662 32.86 38.86 -12.91
CA HIS A 662 34.23 38.46 -13.20
C HIS A 662 35.16 38.31 -11.95
N ASP A 663 34.62 38.07 -10.76
CA ASP A 663 35.40 37.86 -9.52
C ASP A 663 35.79 36.38 -9.34
N THR A 664 36.80 35.96 -10.10
CA THR A 664 37.27 34.56 -10.13
C THR A 664 37.88 34.08 -8.82
N LYS A 665 38.49 34.97 -8.02
CA LYS A 665 39.14 34.58 -6.75
C LYS A 665 38.13 34.10 -5.72
N ARG A 666 37.03 34.85 -5.54
CA ARG A 666 35.97 34.47 -4.60
C ARG A 666 35.15 33.29 -5.11
N LEU A 667 34.99 33.15 -6.43
CA LEU A 667 34.35 31.98 -7.02
C LEU A 667 35.04 30.67 -6.63
N PHE A 668 36.37 30.59 -6.70
CA PHE A 668 37.10 29.38 -6.30
C PHE A 668 36.98 29.07 -4.81
N HIS A 669 36.92 30.11 -3.96
CA HIS A 669 36.67 29.92 -2.53
C HIS A 669 35.27 29.32 -2.29
N LEU A 670 34.26 29.84 -3.00
CA LEU A 670 32.88 29.36 -2.88
C LEU A 670 32.73 27.91 -3.37
N LEU A 671 33.39 27.54 -4.47
CA LEU A 671 33.40 26.15 -4.97
C LEU A 671 34.06 25.19 -3.98
N LYS A 672 35.14 25.63 -3.32
CA LYS A 672 35.80 24.85 -2.28
C LYS A 672 34.89 24.65 -1.06
N GLU A 673 34.25 25.72 -0.60
CA GLU A 673 33.29 25.68 0.50
C GLU A 673 32.13 24.72 0.22
N MET A 674 31.59 24.74 -1.00
CA MET A 674 30.53 23.82 -1.42
C MET A 674 30.98 22.34 -1.32
N ASN A 675 32.20 22.04 -1.77
CA ASN A 675 32.75 20.69 -1.71
C ASN A 675 33.10 20.25 -0.27
N ASP A 676 33.57 21.19 0.57
CA ASP A 676 33.83 20.95 2.00
C ASP A 676 32.54 20.63 2.76
N ASN A 677 31.40 21.19 2.33
CA ASN A 677 30.05 20.86 2.83
C ASN A 677 29.47 19.55 2.26
N GLY A 678 30.25 18.79 1.48
CA GLY A 678 29.84 17.52 0.89
C GLY A 678 28.88 17.63 -0.30
N LEU A 679 28.68 18.84 -0.83
CA LEU A 679 27.85 19.10 -2.01
C LEU A 679 28.71 19.14 -3.27
N ARG A 680 28.29 18.43 -4.31
CA ARG A 680 28.96 18.43 -5.62
C ARG A 680 28.21 19.30 -6.63
N PRO A 681 28.91 20.00 -7.54
CA PRO A 681 28.25 20.79 -8.56
C PRO A 681 27.40 19.89 -9.47
N ASP A 682 26.20 20.35 -9.81
CA ASP A 682 25.36 19.66 -10.80
C ASP A 682 25.60 20.19 -12.21
N ASN A 683 24.86 19.62 -13.17
CA ASN A 683 24.88 20.05 -14.56
C ASN A 683 24.57 21.55 -14.70
N VAL A 684 23.73 22.14 -13.85
CA VAL A 684 23.32 23.56 -13.96
C VAL A 684 24.49 24.48 -13.59
N ILE A 685 25.19 24.18 -12.50
CA ILE A 685 26.36 24.95 -12.06
C ILE A 685 27.49 24.84 -13.10
N TYR A 686 27.81 23.63 -13.54
CA TYR A 686 28.84 23.42 -14.57
C TYR A 686 28.49 24.13 -15.88
N THR A 687 27.24 24.00 -16.35
CA THR A 687 26.77 24.69 -17.56
C THR A 687 26.88 26.21 -17.43
N SER A 688 26.54 26.77 -16.26
CA SER A 688 26.64 28.21 -15.99
C SER A 688 28.08 28.70 -16.02
N MET A 689 29.02 27.92 -15.46
CA MET A 689 30.45 28.21 -15.53
C MET A 689 30.98 28.16 -16.97
N ILE A 690 30.62 27.12 -17.73
CA ILE A 690 31.00 26.96 -19.13
C ILE A 690 30.43 28.11 -19.98
N ASP A 691 29.17 28.48 -19.79
CA ASP A 691 28.53 29.60 -20.51
C ASP A 691 29.20 30.93 -20.19
N ALA A 692 29.51 31.19 -18.92
CA ALA A 692 30.18 32.42 -18.51
C ALA A 692 31.58 32.54 -19.10
N TYR A 693 32.41 31.49 -19.03
CA TYR A 693 33.73 31.48 -19.64
C TYR A 693 33.65 31.54 -21.18
N GLY A 694 32.67 30.86 -21.78
CA GLY A 694 32.41 30.93 -23.21
C GLY A 694 32.02 32.33 -23.70
N LYS A 695 31.15 33.04 -22.96
CA LYS A 695 30.80 34.45 -23.23
C LYS A 695 31.97 35.41 -23.01
N ALA A 696 32.84 35.13 -22.05
CA ALA A 696 34.07 35.88 -21.83
C ALA A 696 35.15 35.59 -22.89
N GLY A 697 34.95 34.58 -23.75
CA GLY A 697 35.90 34.17 -24.79
C GLY A 697 37.06 33.28 -24.28
N ASP A 698 37.05 32.88 -23.00
CA ASP A 698 38.09 32.03 -22.41
C ASP A 698 37.75 30.54 -22.61
N LEU A 699 37.96 30.05 -23.83
CA LEU A 699 37.67 28.67 -24.19
C LEU A 699 38.51 27.66 -23.39
N CYS A 700 39.74 28.00 -23.02
CA CYS A 700 40.61 27.09 -22.25
C CYS A 700 39.99 26.75 -20.89
N LYS A 701 39.47 27.75 -20.16
CA LYS A 701 38.76 27.50 -18.90
C LYS A 701 37.43 26.79 -19.11
N ALA A 702 36.70 27.09 -20.19
CA ALA A 702 35.45 26.41 -20.51
C ALA A 702 35.66 24.89 -20.71
N PHE A 703 36.68 24.48 -21.47
CA PHE A 703 37.05 23.07 -21.62
C PHE A 703 37.61 22.46 -20.34
N GLY A 704 38.40 23.20 -19.56
CA GLY A 704 38.86 22.70 -18.26
C GLY A 704 37.71 22.36 -17.31
N VAL A 705 36.65 23.18 -17.29
CA VAL A 705 35.44 22.90 -16.49
C VAL A 705 34.65 21.72 -17.06
N TRP A 706 34.58 21.58 -18.38
CA TRP A 706 33.97 20.41 -19.05
C TRP A 706 34.69 19.10 -18.66
N ASP A 707 36.02 19.09 -18.68
CA ASP A 707 36.80 17.89 -18.33
C ASP A 707 36.60 17.49 -16.87
N ILE A 708 36.54 18.47 -15.95
CA ILE A 708 36.24 18.22 -14.53
C ILE A 708 34.85 17.59 -14.40
N MET A 709 33.84 18.18 -15.05
CA MET A 709 32.46 17.69 -15.03
C MET A 709 32.36 16.21 -15.47
N VAL A 710 33.02 15.86 -16.58
CA VAL A 710 33.02 14.48 -17.09
C VAL A 710 33.80 13.56 -16.15
N SER A 711 34.93 14.00 -15.59
CA SER A 711 35.74 13.20 -14.66
C SER A 711 35.03 12.89 -13.34
N GLU A 712 34.14 13.77 -12.89
CA GLU A 712 33.34 13.57 -11.69
C GLU A 712 32.11 12.68 -11.91
N GLY A 713 31.88 12.23 -13.15
CA GLY A 713 30.77 11.36 -13.54
C GLY A 713 29.46 12.09 -13.87
N CYS A 714 29.49 13.42 -14.03
CA CYS A 714 28.33 14.19 -14.47
C CYS A 714 28.15 14.06 -15.99
N ILE A 715 27.02 13.50 -16.42
CA ILE A 715 26.70 13.32 -17.85
C ILE A 715 26.22 14.68 -18.42
N PRO A 716 26.91 15.27 -19.40
CA PRO A 716 26.49 16.54 -20.00
C PRO A 716 25.13 16.42 -20.68
N ASN A 717 24.27 17.42 -20.47
CA ASN A 717 22.95 17.46 -21.08
C ASN A 717 22.97 18.27 -22.38
N VAL A 718 21.84 18.27 -23.09
CA VAL A 718 21.64 19.02 -24.33
C VAL A 718 22.10 20.48 -24.20
N VAL A 719 21.75 21.15 -23.10
CA VAL A 719 22.08 22.56 -22.87
C VAL A 719 23.59 22.76 -22.70
N THR A 720 24.27 21.90 -21.94
CA THR A 720 25.73 21.96 -21.75
C THR A 720 26.46 21.84 -23.09
N TYR A 721 26.07 20.88 -23.93
CA TYR A 721 26.61 20.74 -25.28
C TYR A 721 26.32 21.99 -26.13
N THR A 722 25.07 22.46 -26.16
CA THR A 722 24.67 23.64 -26.95
C THR A 722 25.48 24.89 -26.56
N VAL A 723 25.70 25.11 -25.27
CA VAL A 723 26.47 26.25 -24.75
C VAL A 723 27.92 26.20 -25.23
N LEU A 724 28.57 25.05 -25.11
CA LEU A 724 29.97 24.90 -25.55
C LEU A 724 30.08 25.00 -27.08
N ILE A 725 29.16 24.38 -27.83
CA ILE A 725 29.03 24.52 -29.29
C ILE A 725 28.86 26.00 -29.68
N ASN A 726 27.96 26.74 -29.02
CA ASN A 726 27.75 28.16 -29.29
C ASN A 726 29.02 28.98 -29.01
N SER A 727 29.73 28.69 -27.92
CA SER A 727 30.99 29.37 -27.59
C SER A 727 32.08 29.12 -28.65
N LEU A 728 32.19 27.89 -29.15
CA LEU A 728 33.11 27.53 -30.23
C LEU A 728 32.73 28.17 -31.57
N CYS A 729 31.44 28.15 -31.91
CA CYS A 729 30.91 28.80 -33.12
C CYS A 729 31.22 30.30 -33.10
N LYS A 730 30.96 30.99 -31.98
CA LYS A 730 31.28 32.42 -31.82
C LYS A 730 32.77 32.73 -31.91
N ALA A 731 33.61 31.80 -31.45
CA ALA A 731 35.06 31.91 -31.58
C ALA A 731 35.61 31.51 -32.96
N GLY A 732 34.75 31.02 -33.87
CA GLY A 732 35.12 30.63 -35.24
C GLY A 732 35.62 29.18 -35.40
N PHE A 733 35.64 28.36 -34.35
CA PHE A 733 36.13 26.97 -34.40
C PHE A 733 35.02 25.98 -34.76
N VAL A 734 34.48 26.08 -35.97
CA VAL A 734 33.31 25.29 -36.42
C VAL A 734 33.61 23.79 -36.48
N ASP A 735 34.79 23.37 -36.93
CA ASP A 735 35.16 21.94 -37.01
C ASP A 735 35.12 21.24 -35.65
N LYS A 736 35.55 21.95 -34.60
CA LYS A 736 35.50 21.44 -33.21
C LYS A 736 34.06 21.39 -32.69
N ALA A 737 33.23 22.35 -33.07
CA ALA A 737 31.82 22.36 -32.72
C ALA A 737 31.06 21.20 -33.38
N GLU A 738 31.37 20.88 -34.64
CA GLU A 738 30.81 19.71 -35.35
C GLU A 738 31.20 18.39 -34.68
N LEU A 739 32.44 18.27 -34.21
CA LEU A 739 32.91 17.07 -33.49
C LEU A 739 32.12 16.88 -32.18
N LEU A 740 31.93 17.95 -31.40
CA LEU A 740 31.11 17.95 -30.19
C LEU A 740 29.65 17.60 -30.46
N CYS A 741 29.09 18.04 -31.59
CA CYS A 741 27.73 17.67 -32.01
C CYS A 741 27.62 16.17 -32.33
N LYS A 742 28.66 15.57 -32.94
CA LYS A 742 28.71 14.11 -33.18
C LYS A 742 28.81 13.33 -31.88
N GLU A 743 29.63 13.79 -30.93
CA GLU A 743 29.74 13.19 -29.60
C GLU A 743 28.39 13.23 -28.85
N MET A 744 27.68 14.36 -28.95
CA MET A 744 26.35 14.53 -28.39
C MET A 744 25.37 13.44 -28.87
N LEU A 745 25.36 13.12 -30.18
CA LEU A 745 24.52 12.06 -30.75
C LEU A 745 24.89 10.66 -30.23
N VAL A 746 26.19 10.37 -30.06
CA VAL A 746 26.67 9.09 -29.51
C VAL A 746 26.25 8.94 -28.04
N SER A 747 26.25 10.04 -27.28
CA SER A 747 25.83 10.07 -25.88
C SER A 747 24.31 9.97 -25.64
N SER A 748 23.52 9.64 -26.67
CA SER A 748 22.04 9.57 -26.63
C SER A 748 21.35 10.93 -26.39
N SER A 749 22.05 12.05 -26.56
CA SER A 749 21.48 13.40 -26.51
C SER A 749 21.17 13.90 -27.92
N VAL A 750 19.95 14.35 -28.19
CA VAL A 750 19.53 14.79 -29.52
C VAL A 750 19.68 16.31 -29.66
N PRO A 751 20.43 16.81 -30.66
CA PRO A 751 20.53 18.24 -30.95
C PRO A 751 19.15 18.85 -31.21
N ASN A 752 18.89 19.99 -30.59
CA ASN A 752 17.62 20.72 -30.73
C ASN A 752 17.75 21.89 -31.72
N GLN A 753 16.63 22.57 -31.95
CA GLN A 753 16.54 23.79 -32.77
C GLN A 753 17.57 24.88 -32.40
N ILE A 754 17.93 25.00 -31.12
CA ILE A 754 18.91 26.00 -30.64
C ILE A 754 20.33 25.59 -31.05
N THR A 755 20.65 24.29 -30.97
CA THR A 755 21.97 23.74 -31.32
C THR A 755 22.27 23.96 -32.79
N TYR A 756 21.36 23.55 -33.68
CA TYR A 756 21.50 23.81 -35.11
C TYR A 756 21.39 25.30 -35.45
N GLY A 757 20.59 26.07 -34.70
CA GLY A 757 20.53 27.52 -34.80
C GLY A 757 21.88 28.21 -34.56
N CYS A 758 22.73 27.70 -33.67
CA CYS A 758 24.07 28.23 -33.44
C CYS A 758 24.99 28.03 -34.67
N PHE A 759 24.90 26.87 -35.33
CA PHE A 759 25.62 26.61 -36.59
C PHE A 759 25.08 27.50 -37.72
N LEU A 760 23.75 27.65 -37.84
CA LEU A 760 23.12 28.55 -38.81
C LEU A 760 23.56 30.01 -38.62
N ASP A 761 23.56 30.53 -37.40
CA ASP A 761 23.98 31.91 -37.11
C ASP A 761 25.46 32.13 -37.47
N GLN A 762 26.33 31.14 -37.25
CA GLN A 762 27.73 31.25 -37.64
C GLN A 762 27.94 31.15 -39.15
N LEU A 763 27.23 30.25 -39.84
CA LEU A 763 27.29 30.11 -41.30
C LEU A 763 26.79 31.38 -42.01
N THR A 764 25.69 31.97 -41.53
CA THR A 764 25.15 33.22 -42.08
C THR A 764 26.07 34.41 -41.79
N LYS A 765 26.67 34.50 -40.59
CA LYS A 765 27.68 35.53 -40.27
C LYS A 765 28.94 35.41 -41.12
N GLY A 766 29.37 34.18 -41.41
CA GLY A 766 30.50 33.87 -42.29
C GLY A 766 30.19 34.01 -43.78
N GLY A 767 28.95 34.31 -44.16
CA GLY A 767 28.52 34.52 -45.55
C GLY A 767 28.27 33.24 -46.35
N HIS A 768 28.34 32.06 -45.73
CA HIS A 768 28.17 30.76 -46.39
C HIS A 768 26.69 30.36 -46.51
N MET A 769 25.90 31.15 -47.27
CA MET A 769 24.44 30.97 -47.34
C MET A 769 23.98 29.64 -47.95
N GLU A 770 24.70 29.09 -48.92
CA GLU A 770 24.34 27.78 -49.51
C GLU A 770 24.38 26.65 -48.47
N LYS A 771 25.42 26.62 -47.64
CA LYS A 771 25.53 25.65 -46.54
C LYS A 771 24.49 25.89 -45.46
N ALA A 772 24.16 27.16 -45.18
CA ALA A 772 23.10 27.51 -44.23
C ALA A 772 21.73 27.03 -44.70
N LEU A 773 21.39 27.20 -45.98
CA LEU A 773 20.15 26.67 -46.56
C LEU A 773 20.10 25.14 -46.53
N GLN A 774 21.20 24.46 -46.86
CA GLN A 774 21.27 22.99 -46.77
C GLN A 774 21.01 22.49 -45.34
N LEU A 775 21.62 23.14 -44.34
CA LEU A 775 21.40 22.82 -42.94
C LEU A 775 19.95 23.08 -42.53
N HIS A 776 19.38 24.21 -42.95
CA HIS A 776 18.00 24.56 -42.66
C HIS A 776 16.99 23.56 -43.29
N ASN A 777 17.24 23.13 -44.52
CA ASN A 777 16.41 22.10 -45.18
C ASN A 777 16.48 20.75 -44.45
N ALA A 778 17.66 20.38 -43.93
CA ALA A 778 17.79 19.22 -43.05
C ALA A 778 17.01 19.41 -41.74
N MET A 779 16.97 20.64 -41.18
CA MET A 779 16.13 20.94 -40.01
C MET A 779 14.63 20.88 -40.30
N LEU A 780 14.17 21.30 -41.49
CA LEU A 780 12.78 21.20 -41.92
C LEU A 780 12.33 19.73 -42.01
N THR A 781 13.11 18.88 -42.66
CA THR A 781 12.81 17.44 -42.74
C THR A 781 12.79 16.76 -41.36
N GLY A 782 13.60 17.25 -40.43
CA GLY A 782 13.59 16.83 -39.01
C GLY A 782 12.52 17.48 -38.13
N SER A 783 11.64 18.35 -38.65
CA SER A 783 10.67 19.13 -37.87
C SER A 783 11.29 19.99 -36.75
N LEU A 784 12.51 20.50 -36.98
CA LEU A 784 13.27 21.35 -36.04
C LEU A 784 13.31 22.83 -36.43
N ALA A 785 12.80 23.19 -37.60
CA ALA A 785 12.74 24.57 -38.07
C ALA A 785 11.64 25.36 -37.33
N ASN A 786 11.92 26.61 -37.00
CA ASN A 786 10.98 27.50 -36.33
C ASN A 786 11.20 28.96 -36.75
N THR A 787 10.39 29.88 -36.22
CA THR A 787 10.49 31.31 -36.53
C THR A 787 11.89 31.90 -36.30
N VAL A 788 12.62 31.42 -35.29
CA VAL A 788 13.97 31.91 -34.99
C VAL A 788 14.98 31.46 -36.05
N THR A 789 14.91 30.20 -36.53
CA THR A 789 15.83 29.68 -37.55
C THR A 789 15.62 30.37 -38.90
N TYR A 790 14.36 30.64 -39.26
CA TYR A 790 14.02 31.49 -40.40
C TYR A 790 14.52 32.92 -40.24
N ASN A 791 14.34 33.54 -39.06
CA ASN A 791 14.82 34.89 -38.78
C ASN A 791 16.35 35.01 -38.89
N ILE A 792 17.10 33.96 -38.53
CA ILE A 792 18.56 33.89 -38.73
C ILE A 792 18.92 33.92 -40.22
N LEU A 793 18.22 33.14 -41.06
CA LEU A 793 18.43 33.14 -42.51
C LEU A 793 18.07 34.48 -43.16
N ILE A 794 16.89 35.02 -42.83
CA ILE A 794 16.42 36.33 -43.30
C ILE A 794 17.47 37.40 -42.97
N ARG A 795 17.93 37.45 -41.72
CA ARG A 795 18.99 38.39 -41.30
C ARG A 795 20.29 38.16 -42.08
N GLY A 796 20.67 36.90 -42.33
CA GLY A 796 21.84 36.54 -43.13
C GLY A 796 21.77 37.07 -44.56
N PHE A 797 20.66 36.84 -45.25
CA PHE A 797 20.41 37.35 -46.60
C PHE A 797 20.36 38.88 -46.65
N CYS A 798 19.68 39.52 -45.69
CA CYS A 798 19.67 40.98 -45.57
C CYS A 798 21.08 41.55 -45.37
N LYS A 799 21.93 40.92 -44.55
CA LYS A 799 23.31 41.35 -44.30
C LYS A 799 24.21 41.25 -45.56
N LEU A 800 23.93 40.29 -46.43
CA LEU A 800 24.62 40.11 -47.72
C LEU A 800 23.94 40.88 -48.87
N ASP A 801 23.02 41.79 -48.55
CA ASP A 801 22.33 42.63 -49.51
C ASP A 801 21.43 41.87 -50.53
N ARG A 802 21.04 40.63 -50.22
CA ARG A 802 20.19 39.72 -51.03
C ARG A 802 18.73 39.72 -50.58
N ILE A 803 18.04 40.85 -50.71
CA ILE A 803 16.67 41.03 -50.16
C ILE A 803 15.62 40.15 -50.82
N GLN A 804 15.72 39.93 -52.14
CA GLN A 804 14.72 39.14 -52.87
C GLN A 804 14.60 37.73 -52.27
N GLU A 805 15.74 37.11 -51.98
CA GLU A 805 15.82 35.80 -51.33
C GLU A 805 15.35 35.86 -49.88
N ALA A 806 15.61 36.95 -49.15
CA ALA A 806 15.06 37.13 -47.80
C ALA A 806 13.52 37.19 -47.80
N SER A 807 12.93 37.83 -48.82
CA SER A 807 11.48 37.88 -49.03
C SER A 807 10.91 36.52 -49.44
N GLU A 808 11.63 35.74 -50.25
CA GLU A 808 11.27 34.36 -50.61
C GLU A 808 11.27 33.45 -49.37
N ILE A 809 12.27 33.56 -48.50
CA ILE A 809 12.35 32.82 -47.24
C ILE A 809 11.18 33.16 -46.30
N LEU A 810 10.71 34.42 -46.28
CA LEU A 810 9.52 34.81 -45.51
C LEU A 810 8.24 34.16 -46.05
N ILE A 811 8.13 33.96 -47.36
CA ILE A 811 6.99 33.26 -48.00
C ILE A 811 7.08 31.77 -47.69
N GLU A 812 8.25 31.16 -47.89
CA GLU A 812 8.51 29.75 -47.59
C GLU A 812 8.16 29.40 -46.13
N MET A 813 8.43 30.32 -45.21
CA MET A 813 8.08 30.16 -43.81
C MET A 813 6.56 29.94 -43.61
N VAL A 814 5.73 30.69 -44.35
CA VAL A 814 4.26 30.57 -44.30
C VAL A 814 3.80 29.27 -44.96
N ASP A 815 4.44 28.88 -46.08
CA ASP A 815 4.09 27.65 -46.81
C ASP A 815 4.40 26.38 -46.01
N ASN A 816 5.35 26.44 -45.06
CA ASN A 816 5.68 25.35 -44.14
C ASN A 816 4.88 25.40 -42.81
N ASP A 817 3.74 26.11 -42.78
CA ASP A 817 2.88 26.25 -41.59
C ASP A 817 3.57 26.91 -40.36
N ILE A 818 4.67 27.66 -40.57
CA ILE A 818 5.35 28.38 -39.49
C ILE A 818 4.94 29.86 -39.52
N ILE A 819 4.42 30.36 -38.39
CA ILE A 819 3.85 31.71 -38.32
C ILE A 819 4.97 32.77 -38.18
N PRO A 820 5.10 33.72 -39.14
CA PRO A 820 6.06 34.82 -39.02
C PRO A 820 5.74 35.75 -37.85
N ASP A 821 6.77 36.23 -37.17
CA ASP A 821 6.63 37.17 -36.06
C ASP A 821 6.97 38.62 -36.49
N CYS A 822 6.83 39.58 -35.56
CA CYS A 822 7.18 40.97 -35.82
C CYS A 822 8.67 41.14 -36.18
N ILE A 823 9.55 40.24 -35.70
CA ILE A 823 10.99 40.27 -36.01
C ILE A 823 11.23 39.87 -37.47
N SER A 824 10.53 38.86 -37.98
CA SER A 824 10.59 38.43 -39.39
C SER A 824 10.30 39.59 -40.34
N TYR A 825 9.21 40.32 -40.09
CA TYR A 825 8.82 41.47 -40.90
C TYR A 825 9.72 42.69 -40.67
N SER A 826 9.99 43.07 -39.42
CA SER A 826 10.77 44.29 -39.11
C SER A 826 12.20 44.23 -39.62
N THR A 827 12.83 43.04 -39.66
CA THR A 827 14.18 42.87 -40.20
C THR A 827 14.23 43.18 -41.71
N ILE A 828 13.22 42.76 -42.47
CA ILE A 828 13.13 43.02 -43.92
C ILE A 828 12.69 44.46 -44.18
N ILE A 829 11.72 44.98 -43.41
CA ILE A 829 11.25 46.37 -43.46
C ILE A 829 12.43 47.33 -43.25
N TYR A 830 13.26 47.09 -42.23
CA TYR A 830 14.46 47.89 -41.98
C TYR A 830 15.39 47.97 -43.19
N GLU A 831 15.62 46.83 -43.86
CA GLU A 831 16.53 46.76 -45.00
C GLU A 831 15.97 47.52 -46.22
N TYR A 832 14.66 47.40 -46.50
CA TYR A 832 14.00 48.22 -47.53
C TYR A 832 14.07 49.72 -47.18
N CYS A 833 13.85 50.08 -45.92
CA CYS A 833 13.98 51.46 -45.43
C CYS A 833 15.41 52.00 -45.56
N ARG A 834 16.43 51.18 -45.27
CA ARG A 834 17.86 51.53 -45.40
C ARG A 834 18.23 51.88 -46.85
N ARG A 835 17.60 51.24 -47.83
CA ARG A 835 17.83 51.47 -49.27
C ARG A 835 16.98 52.58 -49.89
N GLY A 836 16.07 53.17 -49.12
CA GLY A 836 15.15 54.21 -49.61
C GLY A 836 13.89 53.67 -50.33
N SER A 837 13.68 52.36 -50.34
CA SER A 837 12.49 51.70 -50.92
C SER A 837 11.32 51.71 -49.94
N LEU A 838 10.77 52.90 -49.68
CA LEU A 838 9.70 53.08 -48.68
C LEU A 838 8.39 52.38 -49.06
N TRP A 839 8.08 52.29 -50.35
CA TRP A 839 6.84 51.67 -50.84
C TRP A 839 6.76 50.18 -50.49
N GLU A 840 7.83 49.44 -50.73
CA GLU A 840 7.95 48.02 -50.43
C GLU A 840 7.93 47.76 -48.92
N ALA A 841 8.56 48.64 -48.14
CA ALA A 841 8.53 48.60 -46.68
C ALA A 841 7.09 48.79 -46.14
N MET A 842 6.34 49.75 -46.68
CA MET A 842 4.94 50.01 -46.32
C MET A 842 4.02 48.85 -46.71
N LYS A 843 4.24 48.23 -47.87
CA LYS A 843 3.50 47.03 -48.28
C LYS A 843 3.70 45.86 -47.31
N LEU A 844 4.92 45.65 -46.83
CA LEU A 844 5.21 44.63 -45.82
C LEU A 844 4.60 44.97 -44.46
N TRP A 845 4.56 46.26 -44.09
CA TRP A 845 3.89 46.74 -42.89
C TRP A 845 2.38 46.46 -42.91
N GLU A 846 1.70 46.79 -44.01
CA GLU A 846 0.28 46.48 -44.18
C GLU A 846 0.02 44.97 -44.17
N SER A 847 0.91 44.17 -44.77
CA SER A 847 0.81 42.71 -44.71
C SER A 847 0.93 42.19 -43.27
N MET A 848 1.83 42.77 -42.47
CA MET A 848 2.00 42.44 -41.05
C MET A 848 0.71 42.75 -40.26
N LEU A 849 0.13 43.94 -40.45
CA LEU A 849 -1.12 44.34 -39.80
C LEU A 849 -2.31 43.47 -40.20
N ASN A 850 -2.46 43.14 -41.48
CA ASN A 850 -3.54 42.30 -41.99
C ASN A 850 -3.51 40.86 -41.44
N LYS A 851 -2.33 40.38 -41.03
CA LYS A 851 -2.17 39.09 -40.35
C LYS A 851 -2.45 39.16 -38.84
N GLY A 852 -2.88 40.30 -38.33
CA GLY A 852 -3.20 40.50 -36.91
C GLY A 852 -1.97 40.59 -36.00
N LEU A 853 -0.79 40.86 -36.56
CA LEU A 853 0.44 41.07 -35.78
C LEU A 853 0.48 42.50 -35.26
N ASN A 854 0.65 42.66 -33.95
CA ASN A 854 0.83 43.99 -33.34
C ASN A 854 2.28 44.46 -33.55
N PRO A 855 2.51 45.61 -34.21
CA PRO A 855 3.85 46.13 -34.40
C PRO A 855 4.51 46.48 -33.05
N ASP A 856 5.80 46.20 -32.92
CA ASP A 856 6.58 46.61 -31.75
C ASP A 856 7.25 47.99 -31.96
N THR A 857 7.86 48.50 -30.88
CA THR A 857 8.59 49.78 -30.94
C THR A 857 9.72 49.79 -31.97
N VAL A 858 10.33 48.64 -32.26
CA VAL A 858 11.45 48.51 -33.19
C VAL A 858 10.96 48.63 -34.63
N ALA A 859 9.85 47.98 -34.96
CA ALA A 859 9.22 48.04 -36.27
C ALA A 859 8.74 49.47 -36.61
N TYR A 860 8.11 50.18 -35.65
CA TYR A 860 7.78 51.60 -35.81
C TYR A 860 9.03 52.45 -36.01
N ASN A 861 10.08 52.24 -35.22
CA ASN A 861 11.33 52.99 -35.35
C ASN A 861 11.99 52.82 -36.71
N PHE A 862 11.96 51.61 -37.29
CA PHE A 862 12.52 51.34 -38.61
C PHE A 862 11.75 52.02 -39.74
N LEU A 863 10.41 52.07 -39.67
CA LEU A 863 9.59 52.81 -40.63
C LEU A 863 9.70 54.32 -40.48
N ILE A 864 9.73 54.84 -39.24
CA ILE A 864 9.99 56.26 -38.97
C ILE A 864 11.35 56.64 -39.56
N TYR A 865 12.38 55.82 -39.32
CA TYR A 865 13.70 56.00 -39.94
C TYR A 865 13.62 55.98 -41.47
N GLY A 866 12.92 55.01 -42.07
CA GLY A 866 12.71 54.93 -43.52
C GLY A 866 12.02 56.17 -44.11
N CYS A 867 10.96 56.67 -43.47
CA CYS A 867 10.27 57.90 -43.86
C CYS A 867 11.22 59.12 -43.75
N CYS A 868 12.05 59.17 -42.71
CA CYS A 868 13.06 60.22 -42.55
C CYS A 868 14.14 60.18 -43.63
N VAL A 869 14.62 59.00 -44.03
CA VAL A 869 15.59 58.81 -45.12
C VAL A 869 14.98 59.17 -46.48
N ALA A 870 13.70 58.85 -46.70
CA ALA A 870 12.96 59.19 -47.92
C ALA A 870 12.49 60.66 -47.98
N GLY A 871 12.70 61.46 -46.93
CA GLY A 871 12.30 62.88 -46.86
C GLY A 871 10.83 63.14 -46.49
N GLU A 872 10.04 62.10 -46.22
CA GLU A 872 8.62 62.18 -45.85
C GLU A 872 8.40 62.41 -44.33
N LEU A 873 8.91 63.53 -43.82
CA LEU A 873 8.85 63.87 -42.39
C LEU A 873 7.43 63.93 -41.80
N ALA A 874 6.42 64.33 -42.59
CA ALA A 874 5.04 64.37 -42.11
C ALA A 874 4.53 62.98 -41.70
N LYS A 875 4.74 61.97 -42.55
CA LYS A 875 4.37 60.58 -42.24
C LYS A 875 5.17 60.01 -41.08
N ALA A 876 6.43 60.42 -40.93
CA ALA A 876 7.26 60.01 -39.78
C ALA A 876 6.67 60.49 -38.43
N PHE A 877 6.10 61.69 -38.38
CA PHE A 877 5.39 62.19 -37.18
C PHE A 877 4.03 61.51 -36.98
N GLU A 878 3.29 61.23 -38.05
CA GLU A 878 2.03 60.47 -37.98
C GLU A 878 2.25 59.05 -37.40
N LEU A 879 3.30 58.35 -37.84
CA LEU A 879 3.67 57.03 -37.31
C LEU A 879 4.08 57.07 -35.83
N ARG A 880 4.72 58.16 -35.39
CA ARG A 880 5.05 58.37 -33.97
C ARG A 880 3.78 58.59 -33.13
N ASP A 881 2.81 59.34 -33.65
CA ASP A 881 1.55 59.58 -32.96
C ASP A 881 0.67 58.32 -32.92
N ASP A 882 0.67 57.52 -33.99
CA ASP A 882 0.05 56.21 -34.06
C ASP A 882 0.66 55.24 -33.03
N MET A 883 2.00 55.18 -32.96
CA MET A 883 2.73 54.42 -31.95
C MET A 883 2.26 54.76 -30.51
N MET A 884 2.02 56.05 -30.21
CA MET A 884 1.52 56.48 -28.90
C MET A 884 0.06 56.06 -28.66
N LYS A 885 -0.80 56.08 -29.69
CA LYS A 885 -2.20 55.62 -29.60
C LYS A 885 -2.30 54.13 -29.33
N CYS A 886 -1.38 53.33 -29.88
CA CYS A 886 -1.27 51.90 -29.62
C CYS A 886 -0.68 51.57 -28.24
N GLY A 887 -0.42 52.57 -27.38
CA GLY A 887 0.11 52.37 -26.03
C GLY A 887 1.62 52.15 -25.95
N LEU A 888 2.35 52.34 -27.05
CA LEU A 888 3.81 52.21 -27.10
C LEU A 888 4.49 53.56 -26.80
N LYS A 889 5.57 53.55 -26.01
CA LYS A 889 6.30 54.78 -25.65
C LYS A 889 7.47 55.02 -26.61
N PRO A 890 7.59 56.21 -27.23
CA PRO A 890 8.76 56.58 -28.02
C PRO A 890 10.05 56.44 -27.20
N ASN A 891 11.08 55.83 -27.80
CA ASN A 891 12.35 55.60 -27.14
C ASN A 891 13.47 56.46 -27.77
N ARG A 892 14.69 56.33 -27.24
CA ARG A 892 15.85 57.10 -27.72
C ARG A 892 16.12 56.92 -29.22
N ALA A 893 15.85 55.73 -29.77
CA ALA A 893 16.00 55.45 -31.20
C ALA A 893 14.93 56.15 -32.04
N THR A 894 13.69 56.27 -31.55
CA THR A 894 12.62 57.03 -32.21
C THR A 894 13.02 58.49 -32.39
N TYR A 895 13.48 59.14 -31.32
CA TYR A 895 13.92 60.54 -31.36
C TYR A 895 15.18 60.72 -32.21
N TYR A 896 16.13 59.79 -32.14
CA TYR A 896 17.34 59.82 -32.98
C TYR A 896 17.00 59.77 -34.47
N ALA A 897 16.08 58.89 -34.89
CA ALA A 897 15.64 58.79 -36.28
C ALA A 897 14.97 60.09 -36.78
N LEU A 898 14.09 60.68 -35.96
CA LEU A 898 13.42 61.95 -36.28
C LEU A 898 14.40 63.12 -36.38
N ILE A 899 15.33 63.24 -35.42
CA ILE A 899 16.39 64.28 -35.44
C ILE A 899 17.25 64.14 -36.69
N HIS A 900 17.69 62.92 -37.02
CA HIS A 900 18.47 62.64 -38.22
C HIS A 900 17.74 63.06 -39.50
N GLY A 901 16.43 62.76 -39.62
CA GLY A 901 15.59 63.20 -40.73
C GLY A 901 15.46 64.72 -40.85
N THR A 902 15.35 65.44 -39.73
CA THR A 902 15.27 66.91 -39.74
C THR A 902 16.58 67.58 -40.17
N CYS A 903 17.73 66.98 -39.84
CA CYS A 903 19.04 67.48 -40.28
C CYS A 903 19.27 67.26 -41.78
N LEU A 904 18.87 66.12 -42.36
CA LEU A 904 18.98 65.85 -43.80
C LEU A 904 18.23 66.89 -44.65
N LYS A 905 17.05 67.34 -44.18
CA LYS A 905 16.27 68.39 -44.86
C LYS A 905 16.95 69.77 -44.83
N SER A 906 17.80 70.04 -43.84
CA SER A 906 18.51 71.32 -43.72
C SER A 906 19.72 71.47 -44.65
N TYR A 907 20.29 70.36 -45.14
CA TYR A 907 21.41 70.35 -46.10
C TYR A 907 20.99 70.36 -47.58
N GLY A 908 19.75 69.93 -47.89
CA GLY A 908 19.22 69.91 -49.27
C GLY A 908 18.86 71.27 -49.88
N TYR A 909 19.13 72.38 -49.18
CA TYR A 909 18.88 73.75 -49.67
C TYR A 909 20.12 74.43 -50.28
N HIS A 910 21.25 73.73 -50.45
CA HIS A 910 22.50 74.30 -50.98
C HIS A 910 23.00 73.74 -52.33
N GLU A 911 22.30 72.83 -52.98
CA GLU A 911 22.55 72.48 -54.39
C GLU A 911 21.27 72.68 -55.22
N GLN A 912 21.09 73.91 -55.70
CA GLN A 912 20.23 74.27 -56.83
C GLN A 912 21.09 74.88 -57.93
#